data_AF-A0A0A7FXD8-F1
#
_entry.id   AF-A0A0A7FXD8-F1
#
_cell.length_a   1.000
_cell.length_b   1.000
_cell.length_c   1.000
_cell.angle_alpha   90.00
_cell.angle_beta   90.00
_cell.angle_gamma   90.00
#
_symmetry.space_group_name_H-M   'P 1'
#
loop_
_entity.id
_entity.type
_entity.pdbx_description
1 polymer ?
#
loop_
_entity_poly.entity_id
_entity_poly.type
_entity_poly.pdbx_seq_one_letter_code
_entity_poly.pdbx_strand_id
1 'polypeptide(L)'
;MDVKEYIKDNILVLDGAMGTMLQDIGVKLGENMEKLNMTEGDKIVEIHKKYINSGSDVITTNTFGANEIKLKNTGYSVEEIIDKAVLNAKEARGDNKCYIALDIGPIGELLEPMGTLSFERAIEIFKREIIQGVKSGVDLIIIETMTDLYEMKAAIIAAKEVCDLPILATMTFEEDGRTFTGCLPESMAITLEGLGVSAVGINCSLGPKELYNIVEKVIKNTNLPIIVQPNAGLPKIVNGKAVYDISKEEFREEIEKLVDIGVSIIGGCCGTNPDFIKELKKIKDNKKVVLRDKLQFSAITSPSKVVYIDEVRVVGERINPTGKKLFKKALIDKDMDYILKQAIEQIEGGAEILDVNVGLPEINEEEMMEGAIKEIQGILDIPLQIDSGKKNVIEKALRIYNGKPIVNSVNGEEAVLDSILPVVKKYGAAVVGLTLDSNGIPSKAEERFNIAKKIVDKAVQYGIKKEDVYIDCLTLTVSAQQEEVMETLKAVKMVKENLGVKTLLGVSNISFGLPNRDLINETFLALALGAGLDLPIMNPNKDGMMDVINSFKVLNNNDKSGSNYINKYGNKKIERVIVSSWNDTTKVGEEETLENSIIKGLKNSTKRCTEELLNSKSELEIVNEYLIPALDKVGEKYEKGEIFLPQLIQSAETVKVAFDLIKNNLVNNNKNTVSKGKIILATVKGDIHDIGKNIVKVILENYGYDILDLGKDVEIEKVVDEAIKNDIKLVGLSALMTTTIQSMEDTIKALRNANFKGKIMVGGAVLTEEYAEKIKADYYSKDAKIAVEIAKEVFNN
;
A
#
# COMPACT_ATOMS: atom_id res chain seq x y z
N MET A 1 32.66 12.72 -6.51
CA MET A 1 31.42 13.49 -6.31
C MET A 1 30.44 12.56 -5.62
N ASP A 2 29.68 13.04 -4.63
CA ASP A 2 28.62 12.23 -4.02
C ASP A 2 27.48 12.00 -5.04
N VAL A 3 26.84 10.83 -5.02
CA VAL A 3 25.75 10.47 -5.94
C VAL A 3 24.60 11.48 -5.81
N LYS A 4 24.28 11.92 -4.58
CA LYS A 4 23.22 12.92 -4.34
C LYS A 4 23.48 14.25 -5.02
N GLU A 5 24.75 14.67 -5.12
CA GLU A 5 25.11 15.89 -5.85
C GLU A 5 25.12 15.64 -7.36
N TYR A 6 25.56 14.46 -7.81
CA TYR A 6 25.62 14.13 -9.22
C TYR A 6 24.23 14.14 -9.88
N ILE A 7 23.23 13.51 -9.24
CA ILE A 7 21.87 13.35 -9.80
C ILE A 7 21.05 14.66 -9.87
N LYS A 8 21.51 15.75 -9.26
CA LYS A 8 20.82 17.05 -9.35
C LYS A 8 20.94 17.67 -10.74
N ASP A 9 22.14 17.57 -11.33
CA ASP A 9 22.49 18.30 -12.55
C ASP A 9 22.77 17.37 -13.74
N ASN A 10 22.87 16.06 -13.52
CA ASN A 10 23.30 15.10 -14.54
C ASN A 10 22.31 13.95 -14.67
N ILE A 11 22.19 13.44 -15.90
CA ILE A 11 21.50 12.17 -16.16
C ILE A 11 22.42 11.04 -15.66
N LEU A 12 21.89 10.19 -14.80
CA LEU A 12 22.57 9.01 -14.27
C LEU A 12 22.13 7.76 -15.03
N VAL A 13 23.07 6.96 -15.51
CA VAL A 13 22.79 5.71 -16.22
C VAL A 13 23.07 4.52 -15.30
N LEU A 14 22.02 3.78 -14.92
CA LEU A 14 22.12 2.49 -14.23
C LEU A 14 22.48 1.38 -15.23
N ASP A 15 22.78 0.17 -14.73
CA ASP A 15 23.00 -1.00 -15.57
C ASP A 15 21.69 -1.66 -16.07
N GLY A 16 21.84 -2.81 -16.72
CA GLY A 16 20.75 -3.63 -17.23
C GLY A 16 20.56 -4.91 -16.42
N ALA A 17 19.82 -5.89 -16.94
CA ALA A 17 19.51 -7.10 -16.19
C ALA A 17 20.74 -7.99 -15.91
N MET A 18 20.99 -8.29 -14.64
CA MET A 18 21.91 -9.35 -14.21
C MET A 18 21.37 -10.74 -14.58
N GLY A 19 20.10 -11.01 -14.26
CA GLY A 19 19.48 -12.32 -14.49
C GLY A 19 19.45 -12.73 -15.97
N THR A 20 19.16 -11.80 -16.89
CA THR A 20 19.20 -12.06 -18.34
C THR A 20 20.61 -12.42 -18.81
N MET A 21 21.62 -11.68 -18.34
CA MET A 21 23.02 -11.94 -18.70
C MET A 21 23.53 -13.29 -18.19
N LEU A 22 23.08 -13.72 -17.01
CA LEU A 22 23.40 -15.04 -16.45
C LEU A 22 22.76 -16.17 -17.27
N GLN A 23 21.52 -16.01 -17.72
CA GLN A 23 20.86 -17.00 -18.57
C GLN A 23 21.56 -17.16 -19.92
N ASP A 24 22.04 -16.07 -20.53
CA ASP A 24 22.75 -16.09 -21.81
C ASP A 24 24.07 -16.88 -21.76
N ILE A 25 24.73 -16.92 -20.60
CA ILE A 25 25.96 -17.69 -20.37
C ILE A 25 25.71 -19.10 -19.83
N GLY A 26 24.46 -19.57 -19.90
CA GLY A 26 24.08 -20.97 -19.67
C GLY A 26 23.75 -21.34 -18.22
N VAL A 27 23.56 -20.35 -17.34
CA VAL A 27 23.04 -20.61 -15.99
C VAL A 27 21.63 -21.17 -16.09
N LYS A 28 21.37 -22.28 -15.39
CA LYS A 28 20.08 -22.96 -15.45
C LYS A 28 18.99 -22.17 -14.74
N LEU A 29 17.80 -22.29 -15.30
CA LEU A 29 16.57 -21.77 -14.73
C LEU A 29 16.25 -22.49 -13.42
N GLY A 30 15.94 -21.73 -12.37
CA GLY A 30 15.62 -22.24 -11.03
C GLY A 30 16.80 -22.31 -10.05
N GLU A 31 18.04 -22.03 -10.47
CA GLU A 31 19.15 -21.85 -9.53
C GLU A 31 19.05 -20.48 -8.84
N ASN A 32 19.37 -20.42 -7.54
CA ASN A 32 19.45 -19.14 -6.81
C ASN A 32 20.60 -18.31 -7.41
N MET A 33 20.27 -17.17 -8.02
CA MET A 33 21.21 -16.35 -8.77
C MET A 33 22.27 -15.72 -7.86
N GLU A 34 21.93 -15.41 -6.61
CA GLU A 34 22.83 -14.78 -5.65
C GLU A 34 23.93 -15.77 -5.20
N LYS A 35 23.64 -17.07 -5.15
CA LYS A 35 24.64 -18.12 -4.88
C LYS A 35 25.80 -18.09 -5.86
N LEU A 36 25.57 -17.64 -7.10
CA LEU A 36 26.59 -17.56 -8.15
C LEU A 36 27.70 -16.58 -7.82
N ASN A 37 27.49 -15.64 -6.89
CA ASN A 37 28.58 -14.82 -6.37
C ASN A 37 29.72 -15.67 -5.78
N MET A 38 29.37 -16.80 -5.14
CA MET A 38 30.31 -17.72 -4.51
C MET A 38 30.89 -18.72 -5.49
N THR A 39 30.04 -19.30 -6.35
CA THR A 39 30.42 -20.43 -7.20
C THR A 39 30.94 -20.03 -8.57
N GLU A 40 30.51 -18.88 -9.09
CA GLU A 40 30.81 -18.40 -10.45
C GLU A 40 31.19 -16.91 -10.47
N GLY A 41 31.89 -16.43 -9.43
CA GLY A 41 32.23 -15.01 -9.24
C GLY A 41 32.90 -14.35 -10.44
N ASP A 42 33.77 -15.07 -11.17
CA ASP A 42 34.45 -14.55 -12.37
C ASP A 42 33.45 -14.13 -13.47
N LYS A 43 32.34 -14.87 -13.62
CA LYS A 43 31.28 -14.53 -14.59
C LYS A 43 30.53 -13.27 -14.16
N ILE A 44 30.26 -13.12 -12.86
CA ILE A 44 29.63 -11.90 -12.30
C ILE A 44 30.52 -10.68 -12.55
N VAL A 45 31.83 -10.81 -12.29
CA VAL A 45 32.83 -9.77 -12.58
C VAL A 45 32.82 -9.39 -14.07
N GLU A 46 32.76 -10.37 -14.97
CA GLU A 46 32.70 -10.14 -16.42
C GLU A 46 31.43 -9.38 -16.84
N ILE A 47 30.27 -9.73 -16.29
CA ILE A 47 28.99 -9.05 -16.57
C ILE A 47 29.06 -7.59 -16.13
N HIS A 48 29.50 -7.32 -14.90
CA HIS A 48 29.67 -5.94 -14.43
C HIS A 48 30.64 -5.13 -15.31
N LYS A 49 31.77 -5.73 -15.72
CA LYS A 49 32.71 -5.08 -16.66
C LYS A 49 32.04 -4.73 -17.98
N LYS A 50 31.16 -5.59 -18.51
CA LYS A 50 30.41 -5.30 -19.75
C LYS A 50 29.49 -4.08 -19.59
N TYR A 51 28.80 -3.95 -18.47
CA TYR A 51 27.94 -2.80 -18.19
C TYR A 51 28.74 -1.50 -17.98
N ILE A 52 29.81 -1.53 -17.18
CA ILE A 52 30.71 -0.37 -17.00
C ILE A 52 31.27 0.10 -18.35
N ASN A 53 31.77 -0.82 -19.18
CA ASN A 53 32.32 -0.49 -20.49
C ASN A 53 31.25 0.07 -21.47
N SER A 54 29.98 -0.25 -21.23
CA SER A 54 28.86 0.23 -22.05
C SER A 54 28.36 1.61 -21.62
N GLY A 55 28.76 2.10 -20.44
CA GLY A 55 28.48 3.46 -19.99
C GLY A 55 27.69 3.60 -18.71
N SER A 56 27.48 2.51 -17.95
CA SER A 56 26.85 2.59 -16.63
C SER A 56 27.66 3.49 -15.69
N ASP A 57 26.97 4.43 -15.06
CA ASP A 57 27.47 5.21 -13.93
C ASP A 57 27.33 4.47 -12.61
N VAL A 58 26.35 3.56 -12.54
CA VAL A 58 26.08 2.71 -11.38
C VAL A 58 25.90 1.28 -11.86
N ILE A 59 26.51 0.35 -11.15
CA ILE A 59 26.20 -1.08 -11.25
C ILE A 59 25.50 -1.55 -9.98
N THR A 60 24.53 -2.44 -10.14
CA THR A 60 23.79 -3.07 -9.04
C THR A 60 24.49 -4.37 -8.64
N THR A 61 24.67 -4.62 -7.34
CA THR A 61 25.25 -5.89 -6.89
C THR A 61 24.31 -7.04 -7.23
N ASN A 62 24.83 -8.25 -7.49
CA ASN A 62 23.99 -9.44 -7.68
C ASN A 62 23.39 -9.91 -6.32
N THR A 63 22.50 -9.13 -5.73
CA THR A 63 21.95 -9.32 -4.38
C THR A 63 20.44 -9.12 -4.29
N PHE A 64 19.74 -8.98 -5.41
CA PHE A 64 18.28 -8.80 -5.48
C PHE A 64 17.49 -9.69 -4.49
N GLY A 65 17.82 -10.99 -4.42
CA GLY A 65 17.21 -11.98 -3.53
C GLY A 65 18.07 -12.39 -2.35
N ALA A 66 19.07 -11.62 -1.93
CA ALA A 66 20.07 -12.00 -0.91
C ALA A 66 19.57 -11.91 0.54
N ASN A 67 18.29 -12.23 0.79
CA ASN A 67 17.71 -12.26 2.11
C ASN A 67 17.67 -13.68 2.72
N GLU A 68 17.51 -13.76 4.03
CA GLU A 68 17.58 -15.03 4.77
C GLU A 68 16.51 -16.06 4.37
N ILE A 69 15.33 -15.62 3.89
CA ILE A 69 14.25 -16.51 3.49
C ILE A 69 14.61 -17.18 2.15
N LYS A 70 15.03 -16.38 1.18
CA LYS A 70 15.44 -16.85 -0.15
C LYS A 70 16.75 -17.65 -0.13
N LEU A 71 17.66 -17.35 0.81
CA LEU A 71 18.96 -18.03 0.92
C LEU A 71 18.95 -19.33 1.73
N LYS A 72 17.85 -19.68 2.41
CA LYS A 72 17.76 -20.81 3.36
C LYS A 72 18.35 -22.15 2.88
N ASN A 73 18.22 -22.44 1.58
CA ASN A 73 18.65 -23.72 0.99
C ASN A 73 19.96 -23.62 0.17
N THR A 74 20.66 -22.48 0.22
CA THR A 74 21.86 -22.25 -0.59
C THR A 74 23.14 -22.79 0.05
N GLY A 75 23.16 -22.91 1.38
CA GLY A 75 24.34 -23.26 2.18
C GLY A 75 25.23 -22.07 2.56
N TYR A 76 24.85 -20.84 2.18
CA TYR A 76 25.57 -19.61 2.51
C TYR A 76 24.70 -18.67 3.34
N SER A 77 25.35 -17.88 4.19
CA SER A 77 24.71 -16.80 4.93
C SER A 77 24.46 -15.56 4.05
N VAL A 78 23.54 -14.70 4.50
CA VAL A 78 23.30 -13.36 3.90
C VAL A 78 24.61 -12.58 3.83
N GLU A 79 25.40 -12.63 4.91
CA GLU A 79 26.63 -11.88 5.04
C GLU A 79 27.68 -12.30 4.00
N GLU A 80 27.89 -13.62 3.84
CA GLU A 80 28.86 -14.16 2.88
C GLU A 80 28.50 -13.81 1.43
N ILE A 81 27.21 -13.93 1.08
CA ILE A 81 26.71 -13.62 -0.26
C ILE A 81 26.90 -12.14 -0.60
N ILE A 82 26.49 -11.24 0.30
CA ILE A 82 26.61 -9.80 0.08
C ILE A 82 28.07 -9.37 0.06
N ASP A 83 28.91 -9.86 0.98
CA ASP A 83 30.35 -9.58 0.96
C ASP A 83 30.97 -9.97 -0.38
N LYS A 84 30.67 -11.17 -0.86
CA LYS A 84 31.22 -11.66 -2.12
C LYS A 84 30.68 -10.89 -3.32
N ALA A 85 29.39 -10.55 -3.35
CA ALA A 85 28.78 -9.75 -4.43
C ALA A 85 29.43 -8.36 -4.54
N VAL A 86 29.63 -7.68 -3.40
CA VAL A 86 30.29 -6.37 -3.37
C VAL A 86 31.76 -6.47 -3.77
N LEU A 87 32.46 -7.53 -3.36
CA LEU A 87 33.85 -7.78 -3.81
C LEU A 87 33.93 -7.99 -5.33
N ASN A 88 33.03 -8.78 -5.91
CA ASN A 88 32.97 -9.01 -7.35
C ASN A 88 32.69 -7.69 -8.10
N ALA A 89 31.75 -6.87 -7.61
CA ALA A 89 31.47 -5.55 -8.19
C ALA A 89 32.68 -4.59 -8.08
N LYS A 90 33.41 -4.60 -6.96
CA LYS A 90 34.64 -3.80 -6.79
C LYS A 90 35.76 -4.24 -7.71
N GLU A 91 35.95 -5.54 -7.89
CA GLU A 91 36.91 -6.09 -8.84
C GLU A 91 36.56 -5.68 -10.27
N ALA A 92 35.28 -5.73 -10.64
CA ALA A 92 34.81 -5.28 -11.95
C ALA A 92 35.03 -3.78 -12.18
N ARG A 93 34.74 -2.96 -11.16
CA ARG A 93 34.94 -1.51 -11.19
C ARG A 93 36.42 -1.16 -11.40
N GLY A 94 37.32 -1.75 -10.62
CA GLY A 94 38.72 -1.32 -10.57
C GLY A 94 38.82 0.18 -10.28
N ASP A 95 39.55 0.91 -11.13
CA ASP A 95 39.72 2.37 -11.03
C ASP A 95 38.66 3.18 -11.81
N ASN A 96 37.68 2.51 -12.45
CA ASN A 96 36.64 3.21 -13.20
C ASN A 96 35.77 4.05 -12.26
N LYS A 97 35.32 5.20 -12.75
CA LYS A 97 34.36 6.07 -12.06
C LYS A 97 32.94 5.51 -12.23
N CYS A 98 32.62 4.47 -11.47
CA CYS A 98 31.30 3.85 -11.40
C CYS A 98 30.95 3.62 -9.93
N TYR A 99 29.73 3.94 -9.54
CA TYR A 99 29.21 3.65 -8.21
C TYR A 99 28.72 2.20 -8.13
N ILE A 100 28.75 1.63 -6.93
CA ILE A 100 28.23 0.29 -6.64
C ILE A 100 27.01 0.46 -5.74
N ALA A 101 25.85 0.06 -6.24
CA ALA A 101 24.61 0.04 -5.48
C ALA A 101 24.40 -1.34 -4.84
N LEU A 102 24.10 -1.37 -3.54
CA LEU A 102 23.51 -2.56 -2.92
C LEU A 102 22.10 -2.73 -3.47
N ASP A 103 21.89 -3.79 -4.22
CA ASP A 103 20.59 -4.16 -4.78
C ASP A 103 19.76 -4.96 -3.77
N ILE A 104 18.55 -4.49 -3.49
CA ILE A 104 17.61 -5.08 -2.54
C ILE A 104 16.25 -5.21 -3.22
N GLY A 105 15.85 -6.45 -3.47
CA GLY A 105 14.50 -6.77 -3.93
C GLY A 105 13.53 -7.09 -2.78
N PRO A 106 12.30 -7.51 -3.11
CA PRO A 106 11.31 -7.95 -2.12
C PRO A 106 11.79 -9.16 -1.33
N ILE A 107 11.33 -9.30 -0.08
CA ILE A 107 11.63 -10.45 0.78
C ILE A 107 11.08 -11.74 0.15
N GLY A 108 9.90 -11.65 -0.47
CA GLY A 108 9.20 -12.78 -1.10
C GLY A 108 8.10 -13.39 -0.22
N GLU A 109 7.71 -12.71 0.87
CA GLU A 109 6.55 -13.04 1.70
C GLU A 109 5.68 -11.80 1.88
N LEU A 110 4.35 -11.99 1.97
CA LEU A 110 3.42 -10.88 2.24
C LEU A 110 3.49 -10.45 3.70
N LEU A 111 3.47 -9.14 3.92
CA LEU A 111 3.43 -8.55 5.26
C LEU A 111 2.03 -8.66 5.87
N GLU A 112 1.94 -8.72 7.20
CA GLU A 112 0.68 -8.63 7.94
C GLU A 112 -0.06 -7.30 7.61
N PRO A 113 -1.40 -7.33 7.46
CA PRO A 113 -2.29 -8.49 7.66
C PRO A 113 -2.48 -9.38 6.41
N MET A 114 -1.80 -9.09 5.28
CA MET A 114 -1.95 -9.85 4.02
C MET A 114 -1.26 -11.21 4.04
N GLY A 115 -0.20 -11.33 4.85
CA GLY A 115 0.53 -12.55 5.07
C GLY A 115 0.97 -12.69 6.51
N THR A 116 2.01 -13.49 6.72
CA THR A 116 2.47 -13.90 8.07
C THR A 116 3.70 -13.15 8.54
N LEU A 117 4.33 -12.33 7.68
CA LEU A 117 5.55 -11.62 8.03
C LEU A 117 5.19 -10.31 8.74
N SER A 118 5.57 -10.17 10.00
CA SER A 118 5.35 -8.92 10.72
C SER A 118 6.24 -7.79 10.18
N PHE A 119 5.74 -6.55 10.27
CA PHE A 119 6.46 -5.38 9.79
C PHE A 119 7.86 -5.21 10.42
N GLU A 120 7.98 -5.41 11.73
CA GLU A 120 9.30 -5.34 12.40
C GLU A 120 10.23 -6.47 11.95
N ARG A 121 9.69 -7.67 11.67
CA ARG A 121 10.53 -8.75 11.15
C ARG A 121 11.06 -8.43 9.75
N ALA A 122 10.24 -7.83 8.89
CA ALA A 122 10.69 -7.33 7.59
C ALA A 122 11.83 -6.31 7.75
N ILE A 123 11.70 -5.36 8.68
CA ILE A 123 12.78 -4.39 9.00
C ILE A 123 14.07 -5.10 9.42
N GLU A 124 13.99 -6.12 10.29
CA GLU A 124 15.16 -6.87 10.73
C GLU A 124 15.87 -7.60 9.58
N ILE A 125 15.11 -8.19 8.66
CA ILE A 125 15.64 -8.85 7.47
C ILE A 125 16.40 -7.84 6.60
N PHE A 126 15.76 -6.72 6.23
CA PHE A 126 16.41 -5.69 5.42
C PHE A 126 17.62 -5.07 6.12
N LYS A 127 17.54 -4.83 7.44
CA LYS A 127 18.68 -4.30 8.21
C LYS A 127 19.90 -5.20 8.09
N ARG A 128 19.72 -6.52 8.15
CA ARG A 128 20.81 -7.48 8.06
C ARG A 128 21.53 -7.35 6.71
N GLU A 129 20.78 -7.26 5.62
CA GLU A 129 21.32 -7.07 4.27
C GLU A 129 22.09 -5.74 4.16
N ILE A 130 21.46 -4.65 4.61
CA ILE A 130 22.01 -3.30 4.49
C ILE A 130 23.26 -3.10 5.35
N ILE A 131 23.24 -3.58 6.61
CA ILE A 131 24.42 -3.52 7.49
C ILE A 131 25.61 -4.19 6.82
N GLN A 132 25.40 -5.36 6.21
CA GLN A 132 26.48 -6.04 5.51
C GLN A 132 26.94 -5.24 4.31
N GLY A 133 26.05 -4.81 3.41
CA GLY A 133 26.46 -4.07 2.21
C GLY A 133 27.21 -2.78 2.54
N VAL A 134 26.77 -2.03 3.55
CA VAL A 134 27.46 -0.83 4.07
C VAL A 134 28.86 -1.19 4.56
N LYS A 135 29.01 -2.26 5.34
CA LYS A 135 30.31 -2.75 5.83
C LYS A 135 31.23 -3.20 4.68
N SER A 136 30.68 -3.87 3.68
CA SER A 136 31.40 -4.28 2.47
C SER A 136 31.79 -3.08 1.60
N GLY A 137 31.18 -1.91 1.81
CA GLY A 137 31.55 -0.62 1.25
C GLY A 137 30.93 -0.34 -0.12
N VAL A 138 29.61 -0.48 -0.23
CA VAL A 138 28.78 0.06 -1.32
C VAL A 138 28.69 1.58 -1.26
N ASP A 139 28.38 2.22 -2.38
CA ASP A 139 28.29 3.68 -2.51
C ASP A 139 26.85 4.20 -2.31
N LEU A 140 25.84 3.36 -2.57
CA LEU A 140 24.42 3.67 -2.43
C LEU A 140 23.59 2.39 -2.23
N ILE A 141 22.30 2.54 -1.94
CA ILE A 141 21.33 1.46 -1.85
C ILE A 141 20.27 1.68 -2.93
N ILE A 142 19.93 0.62 -3.67
CA ILE A 142 18.75 0.58 -4.53
C ILE A 142 17.78 -0.46 -3.95
N ILE A 143 16.56 0.00 -3.65
CA ILE A 143 15.45 -0.86 -3.23
C ILE A 143 14.51 -0.91 -4.42
N GLU A 144 14.42 -2.06 -5.09
CA GLU A 144 13.72 -2.17 -6.38
C GLU A 144 12.68 -3.29 -6.43
N THR A 145 11.78 -3.19 -7.41
CA THR A 145 10.74 -4.19 -7.71
C THR A 145 9.80 -4.47 -6.53
N MET A 146 9.64 -3.53 -5.60
CA MET A 146 8.65 -3.67 -4.52
C MET A 146 7.24 -3.60 -5.08
N THR A 147 6.40 -4.55 -4.69
CA THR A 147 4.97 -4.63 -5.07
C THR A 147 4.04 -4.16 -3.96
N ASP A 148 4.58 -3.93 -2.77
CA ASP A 148 3.90 -3.41 -1.58
C ASP A 148 4.60 -2.15 -1.04
N LEU A 149 3.83 -1.08 -0.85
CA LEU A 149 4.34 0.16 -0.27
C LEU A 149 4.76 -0.04 1.19
N TYR A 150 4.13 -0.99 1.90
CA TYR A 150 4.47 -1.26 3.29
C TYR A 150 5.82 -1.93 3.42
N GLU A 151 6.11 -2.93 2.58
CA GLU A 151 7.41 -3.56 2.48
C GLU A 151 8.51 -2.56 2.06
N MET A 152 8.23 -1.73 1.05
CA MET A 152 9.13 -0.63 0.66
C MET A 152 9.44 0.31 1.84
N LYS A 153 8.42 0.68 2.62
CA LYS A 153 8.59 1.50 3.83
C LYS A 153 9.46 0.79 4.87
N ALA A 154 9.28 -0.51 5.10
CA ALA A 154 10.12 -1.30 6.00
C ALA A 154 11.59 -1.27 5.56
N ALA A 155 11.88 -1.47 4.27
CA ALA A 155 13.23 -1.42 3.72
C ALA A 155 13.87 -0.03 3.87
N ILE A 156 13.12 1.04 3.63
CA ILE A 156 13.63 2.41 3.80
C ILE A 156 13.90 2.74 5.28
N ILE A 157 13.00 2.35 6.19
CA ILE A 157 13.24 2.53 7.63
C ILE A 157 14.48 1.75 8.06
N ALA A 158 14.63 0.50 7.60
CA ALA A 158 15.82 -0.30 7.86
C ALA A 158 17.09 0.44 7.40
N ALA A 159 17.11 0.97 6.18
CA ALA A 159 18.25 1.72 5.64
C ALA A 159 18.56 2.98 6.44
N LYS A 160 17.54 3.79 6.76
CA LYS A 160 17.68 5.04 7.51
C LYS A 160 18.12 4.84 8.96
N GLU A 161 17.84 3.69 9.55
CA GLU A 161 18.26 3.36 10.92
C GLU A 161 19.71 2.87 11.01
N VAL A 162 20.32 2.49 9.88
CA VAL A 162 21.66 1.88 9.87
C VAL A 162 22.72 2.72 9.14
N CYS A 163 22.33 3.61 8.21
CA CYS A 163 23.28 4.43 7.45
C CYS A 163 22.63 5.70 6.83
N ASP A 164 23.48 6.61 6.35
CA ASP A 164 23.08 7.85 5.66
C ASP A 164 23.26 7.79 4.12
N LEU A 165 23.53 6.59 3.60
CA LEU A 165 23.77 6.39 2.17
C LEU A 165 22.58 6.86 1.32
N PRO A 166 22.81 7.31 0.08
CA PRO A 166 21.73 7.60 -0.85
C PRO A 166 20.88 6.34 -1.08
N ILE A 167 19.56 6.47 -0.94
CA ILE A 167 18.58 5.43 -1.26
C ILE A 167 17.88 5.81 -2.56
N LEU A 168 17.93 4.93 -3.55
CA LEU A 168 17.11 4.95 -4.75
C LEU A 168 15.97 3.94 -4.52
N ALA A 169 14.72 4.34 -4.73
CA ALA A 169 13.58 3.49 -4.44
C ALA A 169 12.66 3.36 -5.66
N THR A 170 12.43 2.15 -6.12
CA THR A 170 11.51 1.87 -7.23
C THR A 170 10.48 0.81 -6.84
N MET A 171 9.26 1.01 -7.31
CA MET A 171 8.20 0.01 -7.24
C MET A 171 7.86 -0.47 -8.65
N THR A 172 7.17 -1.60 -8.75
CA THR A 172 6.67 -2.12 -10.03
C THR A 172 5.15 -2.02 -10.11
N PHE A 173 4.63 -1.67 -11.29
CA PHE A 173 3.21 -1.42 -11.55
C PHE A 173 2.73 -2.27 -12.73
N GLU A 174 1.47 -2.68 -12.67
CA GLU A 174 0.76 -3.34 -13.76
C GLU A 174 0.20 -2.32 -14.76
N GLU A 175 -0.33 -2.78 -15.89
CA GLU A 175 -0.89 -1.91 -16.95
C GLU A 175 -2.05 -1.03 -16.48
N ASP A 176 -2.76 -1.45 -15.43
CA ASP A 176 -3.84 -0.68 -14.80
C ASP A 176 -3.33 0.53 -13.99
N GLY A 177 -2.01 0.68 -13.87
CA GLY A 177 -1.35 1.74 -13.13
C GLY A 177 -1.38 1.56 -11.62
N ARG A 178 -1.51 0.33 -11.13
CA ARG A 178 -1.43 -0.03 -9.71
C ARG A 178 -0.37 -1.09 -9.46
N THR A 179 0.12 -1.16 -8.23
CA THR A 179 0.94 -2.30 -7.80
C THR A 179 0.05 -3.51 -7.52
N PHE A 180 0.64 -4.69 -7.35
CA PHE A 180 -0.06 -5.91 -6.94
C PHE A 180 -0.97 -5.73 -5.70
N THR A 181 -0.55 -4.90 -4.74
CA THR A 181 -1.30 -4.60 -3.51
C THR A 181 -2.29 -3.44 -3.66
N GLY A 182 -2.41 -2.87 -4.86
CA GLY A 182 -3.34 -1.77 -5.18
C GLY A 182 -2.77 -0.36 -4.96
N CYS A 183 -1.46 -0.22 -4.70
CA CYS A 183 -0.82 1.07 -4.45
C CYS A 183 -0.84 1.96 -5.70
N LEU A 184 -1.12 3.25 -5.51
CA LEU A 184 -1.10 4.27 -6.54
C LEU A 184 0.32 4.87 -6.73
N PRO A 185 0.72 5.18 -7.98
CA PRO A 185 1.98 5.88 -8.27
C PRO A 185 2.12 7.20 -7.51
N GLU A 186 1.01 7.94 -7.37
CA GLU A 186 0.93 9.19 -6.62
C GLU A 186 1.18 8.97 -5.12
N SER A 187 0.55 7.93 -4.55
CA SER A 187 0.74 7.55 -3.14
C SER A 187 2.18 7.12 -2.86
N MET A 188 2.78 6.33 -3.75
CA MET A 188 4.21 6.00 -3.69
C MET A 188 5.06 7.27 -3.68
N ALA A 189 4.92 8.13 -4.70
CA ALA A 189 5.76 9.32 -4.86
C ALA A 189 5.75 10.23 -3.61
N ILE A 190 4.56 10.53 -3.07
CA ILE A 190 4.38 11.38 -1.89
C ILE A 190 4.97 10.71 -0.64
N THR A 191 4.73 9.42 -0.45
CA THR A 191 5.18 8.67 0.74
C THR A 191 6.71 8.53 0.76
N LEU A 192 7.30 8.11 -0.36
CA LEU A 192 8.75 7.88 -0.44
C LEU A 192 9.54 9.18 -0.33
N GLU A 193 9.03 10.29 -0.88
CA GLU A 193 9.63 11.60 -0.65
C GLU A 193 9.58 12.01 0.82
N GLY A 194 8.47 11.74 1.51
CA GLY A 194 8.33 11.96 2.95
C GLY A 194 9.39 11.19 3.76
N LEU A 195 9.62 9.92 3.41
CA LEU A 195 10.64 9.06 4.05
C LEU A 195 12.09 9.47 3.72
N GLY A 196 12.28 10.43 2.83
CA GLY A 196 13.58 11.05 2.56
C GLY A 196 14.52 10.20 1.72
N VAL A 197 13.99 9.41 0.77
CA VAL A 197 14.82 8.79 -0.27
C VAL A 197 15.45 9.84 -1.20
N SER A 198 16.48 9.46 -1.95
CA SER A 198 17.22 10.40 -2.82
C SER A 198 16.61 10.50 -4.22
N ALA A 199 15.89 9.46 -4.65
CA ALA A 199 15.14 9.42 -5.91
C ALA A 199 14.05 8.34 -5.82
N VAL A 200 12.98 8.53 -6.60
CA VAL A 200 11.86 7.59 -6.67
C VAL A 200 11.63 7.17 -8.12
N GLY A 201 11.07 6.00 -8.36
CA GLY A 201 10.75 5.63 -9.73
C GLY A 201 10.10 4.28 -9.90
N ILE A 202 10.18 3.78 -11.13
CA ILE A 202 9.50 2.58 -11.56
C ILE A 202 10.49 1.69 -12.29
N ASN A 203 10.44 0.39 -12.00
CA ASN A 203 11.20 -0.61 -12.71
C ASN A 203 10.36 -1.86 -12.97
N CYS A 204 10.78 -2.66 -13.96
CA CYS A 204 10.17 -3.95 -14.30
C CYS A 204 8.70 -3.85 -14.77
N SER A 205 8.05 -5.02 -14.89
CA SER A 205 6.71 -5.34 -15.42
C SER A 205 6.41 -4.87 -16.86
N LEU A 206 6.67 -3.61 -17.16
CA LEU A 206 6.23 -2.94 -18.38
C LEU A 206 7.41 -2.45 -19.23
N GLY A 207 7.15 -2.25 -20.53
CA GLY A 207 8.06 -1.58 -21.45
C GLY A 207 8.07 -0.06 -21.25
N PRO A 208 9.01 0.66 -21.88
CA PRO A 208 9.15 2.11 -21.71
C PRO A 208 7.92 2.90 -22.19
N LYS A 209 7.21 2.38 -23.21
CA LYS A 209 6.02 3.02 -23.78
C LYS A 209 4.83 2.95 -22.83
N GLU A 210 4.59 1.78 -22.24
CA GLU A 210 3.50 1.53 -21.30
C GLU A 210 3.71 2.31 -19.99
N LEU A 211 4.97 2.47 -19.56
CA LEU A 211 5.32 3.23 -18.35
C LEU A 211 5.05 4.74 -18.45
N TYR A 212 4.92 5.32 -19.65
CA TYR A 212 4.83 6.77 -19.83
C TYR A 212 3.76 7.43 -18.94
N ASN A 213 2.54 6.89 -18.95
CA ASN A 213 1.43 7.46 -18.18
C ASN A 213 1.64 7.32 -16.67
N ILE A 214 2.28 6.24 -16.24
CA ILE A 214 2.55 5.98 -14.82
C ILE A 214 3.65 6.94 -14.33
N VAL A 215 4.72 7.10 -15.11
CA VAL A 215 5.82 8.03 -14.83
C VAL A 215 5.30 9.48 -14.77
N GLU A 216 4.38 9.87 -15.66
CA GLU A 216 3.78 11.21 -15.64
C GLU A 216 3.06 11.49 -14.30
N LYS A 217 2.34 10.51 -13.75
CA LYS A 217 1.70 10.62 -12.43
C LYS A 217 2.71 10.80 -11.31
N VAL A 218 3.82 10.05 -11.34
CA VAL A 218 4.92 10.18 -10.36
C VAL A 218 5.55 11.57 -10.45
N ILE A 219 5.86 12.05 -11.66
CA ILE A 219 6.47 13.37 -11.90
C ILE A 219 5.62 14.50 -11.32
N LYS A 220 4.29 14.40 -11.42
CA LYS A 220 3.34 15.41 -10.88
C LYS A 220 3.22 15.40 -9.36
N ASN A 221 3.83 14.42 -8.67
CA ASN A 221 3.62 14.16 -7.25
C ASN A 221 4.89 14.13 -6.38
N THR A 222 6.05 14.42 -6.96
CA THR A 222 7.29 14.51 -6.18
C THR A 222 8.29 15.50 -6.77
N ASN A 223 9.06 16.15 -5.89
CA ASN A 223 10.19 16.99 -6.30
C ASN A 223 11.52 16.22 -6.38
N LEU A 224 11.52 14.91 -6.08
CA LEU A 224 12.73 14.09 -6.15
C LEU A 224 13.10 13.72 -7.59
N PRO A 225 14.39 13.49 -7.90
CA PRO A 225 14.82 12.85 -9.14
C PRO A 225 14.02 11.57 -9.44
N ILE A 226 13.74 11.35 -10.73
CA ILE A 226 12.88 10.24 -11.19
C ILE A 226 13.71 9.17 -11.86
N ILE A 227 13.48 7.91 -11.45
CA ILE A 227 14.13 6.70 -11.97
C ILE A 227 13.19 5.95 -12.90
N VAL A 228 13.70 5.48 -14.03
CA VAL A 228 13.00 4.50 -14.89
C VAL A 228 13.94 3.39 -15.36
N GLN A 229 13.57 2.14 -15.07
CA GLN A 229 14.27 0.91 -15.51
C GLN A 229 13.24 -0.07 -16.12
N PRO A 230 12.76 0.16 -17.35
CA PRO A 230 11.76 -0.69 -17.98
C PRO A 230 12.33 -2.05 -18.41
N ASN A 231 11.44 -3.00 -18.66
CA ASN A 231 11.78 -4.21 -19.41
C ASN A 231 12.04 -3.86 -20.88
N ALA A 232 12.74 -4.75 -21.61
CA ALA A 232 12.92 -4.63 -23.07
C ALA A 232 11.63 -4.93 -23.86
N GLY A 233 10.49 -4.40 -23.41
CA GLY A 233 9.14 -4.73 -23.89
C GLY A 233 8.50 -5.87 -23.11
N LEU A 234 7.28 -6.22 -23.51
CA LEU A 234 6.55 -7.34 -22.90
C LEU A 234 7.18 -8.68 -23.34
N PRO A 235 7.39 -9.64 -22.41
CA PRO A 235 7.99 -10.91 -22.74
C PRO A 235 7.07 -11.74 -23.64
N LYS A 236 7.57 -12.20 -24.78
CA LYS A 236 6.94 -13.22 -25.62
C LYS A 236 7.71 -14.52 -25.53
N ILE A 237 7.02 -15.64 -25.45
CA ILE A 237 7.68 -16.94 -25.35
C ILE A 237 7.87 -17.52 -26.74
N VAL A 238 9.12 -17.62 -27.18
CA VAL A 238 9.50 -18.26 -28.44
C VAL A 238 10.45 -19.42 -28.11
N ASN A 239 10.04 -20.65 -28.45
CA ASN A 239 10.83 -21.88 -28.19
C ASN A 239 11.24 -22.08 -26.72
N GLY A 240 10.36 -21.75 -25.76
CA GLY A 240 10.62 -21.94 -24.33
C GLY A 240 11.58 -20.92 -23.71
N LYS A 241 11.94 -19.86 -24.44
CA LYS A 241 12.70 -18.70 -23.94
C LYS A 241 11.85 -17.44 -23.99
N ALA A 242 12.00 -16.57 -22.99
CA ALA A 242 11.43 -15.22 -23.04
C ALA A 242 12.24 -14.39 -24.05
N VAL A 243 11.58 -13.95 -25.11
CA VAL A 243 12.09 -13.04 -26.13
C VAL A 243 11.38 -11.71 -25.96
N TYR A 244 12.16 -10.65 -26.08
CA TYR A 244 11.75 -9.27 -25.86
C TYR A 244 11.75 -8.56 -27.23
N ASP A 245 10.62 -7.97 -27.60
CA ASP A 245 10.35 -7.56 -28.99
C ASP A 245 10.82 -6.13 -29.33
N ILE A 246 11.35 -5.38 -28.35
CA ILE A 246 11.81 -4.01 -28.60
C ILE A 246 13.25 -3.98 -29.11
N SER A 247 13.52 -3.18 -30.15
CA SER A 247 14.91 -2.90 -30.55
C SER A 247 15.59 -1.96 -29.55
N LYS A 248 16.92 -1.99 -29.45
CA LYS A 248 17.67 -1.07 -28.58
C LYS A 248 17.52 0.40 -29.00
N GLU A 249 17.36 0.65 -30.29
CA GLU A 249 17.10 1.98 -30.84
C GLU A 249 15.70 2.49 -30.46
N GLU A 250 14.67 1.65 -30.59
CA GLU A 250 13.31 1.97 -30.16
C GLU A 250 13.23 2.17 -28.64
N PHE A 251 13.91 1.33 -27.85
CA PHE A 251 13.99 1.48 -26.40
C PHE A 251 14.58 2.84 -26.01
N ARG A 252 15.68 3.26 -26.68
CA ARG A 252 16.28 4.57 -26.48
C ARG A 252 15.30 5.69 -26.81
N GLU A 253 14.60 5.61 -27.95
CA GLU A 253 13.65 6.64 -28.39
C GLU A 253 12.48 6.80 -27.39
N GLU A 254 11.97 5.72 -26.81
CA GLU A 254 10.93 5.81 -25.79
C GLU A 254 11.46 6.35 -24.44
N ILE A 255 12.65 5.93 -24.00
CA ILE A 255 13.29 6.51 -22.80
C ILE A 255 13.60 8.00 -23.00
N GLU A 256 13.99 8.40 -24.21
CA GLU A 256 14.29 9.78 -24.53
C GLU A 256 13.07 10.70 -24.34
N LYS A 257 11.86 10.22 -24.64
CA LYS A 257 10.60 10.93 -24.33
C LYS A 257 10.35 11.06 -22.83
N LEU A 258 10.71 10.05 -22.05
CA LEU A 258 10.59 10.11 -20.58
C LEU A 258 11.58 11.11 -19.98
N VAL A 259 12.80 11.19 -20.52
CA VAL A 259 13.78 12.20 -20.13
C VAL A 259 13.27 13.61 -20.43
N ASP A 260 12.59 13.80 -21.57
CA ASP A 260 12.00 15.09 -21.96
C ASP A 260 10.92 15.61 -21.00
N ILE A 261 10.24 14.73 -20.26
CA ILE A 261 9.25 15.12 -19.24
C ILE A 261 9.84 15.23 -17.83
N GLY A 262 11.13 14.91 -17.63
CA GLY A 262 11.82 15.11 -16.36
C GLY A 262 12.39 13.87 -15.69
N VAL A 263 12.48 12.73 -16.39
CA VAL A 263 13.27 11.58 -15.90
C VAL A 263 14.77 11.89 -15.96
N SER A 264 15.49 11.61 -14.87
CA SER A 264 16.90 11.96 -14.72
C SER A 264 17.80 10.77 -14.35
N ILE A 265 17.21 9.63 -14.01
CA ILE A 265 17.94 8.38 -13.76
C ILE A 265 17.32 7.31 -14.67
N ILE A 266 18.14 6.73 -15.54
CA ILE A 266 17.68 5.78 -16.58
C ILE A 266 18.49 4.50 -16.50
N GLY A 267 17.85 3.36 -16.74
CA GLY A 267 18.51 2.06 -16.79
C GLY A 267 17.64 1.03 -17.50
N GLY A 268 17.97 -0.25 -17.31
CA GLY A 268 17.18 -1.35 -17.84
C GLY A 268 16.89 -2.42 -16.79
N CYS A 269 15.77 -3.12 -16.94
CA CYS A 269 15.43 -4.30 -16.15
C CYS A 269 15.43 -5.54 -17.06
N CYS A 270 14.49 -6.46 -16.92
CA CYS A 270 14.46 -7.74 -17.63
C CYS A 270 14.56 -7.59 -19.16
N GLY A 271 15.44 -8.39 -19.77
CA GLY A 271 15.66 -8.38 -21.22
C GLY A 271 16.66 -7.33 -21.71
N THR A 272 17.09 -6.40 -20.85
CA THR A 272 18.10 -5.40 -21.22
C THR A 272 19.51 -5.94 -21.00
N ASN A 273 20.40 -5.67 -21.97
CA ASN A 273 21.79 -6.12 -21.97
C ASN A 273 22.73 -4.92 -22.25
N PRO A 274 24.06 -5.11 -22.31
CA PRO A 274 25.02 -4.01 -22.49
C PRO A 274 24.78 -3.12 -23.73
N ASP A 275 24.19 -3.66 -24.81
CA ASP A 275 23.86 -2.87 -26.00
C ASP A 275 22.79 -1.82 -25.73
N PHE A 276 21.80 -2.12 -24.88
CA PHE A 276 20.77 -1.15 -24.47
C PHE A 276 21.39 -0.02 -23.65
N ILE A 277 22.26 -0.36 -22.70
CA ILE A 277 22.95 0.62 -21.85
C ILE A 277 23.83 1.55 -22.69
N LYS A 278 24.48 1.03 -23.73
CA LYS A 278 25.22 1.84 -24.68
C LYS A 278 24.34 2.85 -25.43
N GLU A 279 23.10 2.49 -25.76
CA GLU A 279 22.14 3.43 -26.33
C GLU A 279 21.67 4.47 -25.30
N LEU A 280 21.41 4.07 -24.05
CA LEU A 280 21.05 5.02 -22.97
C LEU A 280 22.17 6.01 -22.65
N LYS A 281 23.43 5.58 -22.71
CA LYS A 281 24.60 6.46 -22.58
C LYS A 281 24.54 7.61 -23.59
N LYS A 282 24.08 7.37 -24.82
CA LYS A 282 23.93 8.44 -25.82
C LYS A 282 22.93 9.51 -25.38
N ILE A 283 21.87 9.14 -24.65
CA ILE A 283 20.93 10.13 -24.10
C ILE A 283 21.65 11.01 -23.10
N LYS A 284 22.39 10.40 -22.16
CA LYS A 284 23.20 11.12 -21.18
C LYS A 284 24.23 12.06 -21.84
N ASP A 285 24.92 11.60 -22.88
CA ASP A 285 25.96 12.40 -23.55
C ASP A 285 25.39 13.59 -24.36
N ASN A 286 24.14 13.48 -24.83
CA ASN A 286 23.51 14.47 -25.70
C ASN A 286 22.45 15.36 -25.02
N LYS A 287 21.91 14.94 -23.87
CA LYS A 287 20.86 15.68 -23.14
C LYS A 287 21.33 16.15 -21.76
N LYS A 288 20.64 17.16 -21.27
CA LYS A 288 20.75 17.64 -19.89
C LYS A 288 19.48 17.28 -19.13
N VAL A 289 19.58 17.23 -17.81
CA VAL A 289 18.40 17.07 -16.94
C VAL A 289 17.41 18.20 -17.21
N VAL A 290 16.14 17.85 -17.39
CA VAL A 290 15.05 18.82 -17.47
C VAL A 290 14.72 19.31 -16.06
N LEU A 291 14.89 20.61 -15.83
CA LEU A 291 14.50 21.24 -14.58
C LEU A 291 12.97 21.33 -14.51
N ARG A 292 12.38 20.67 -13.52
CA ARG A 292 10.93 20.70 -13.27
C ARG A 292 10.56 21.86 -12.37
N ASP A 293 9.38 22.44 -12.61
CA ASP A 293 8.80 23.39 -11.67
C ASP A 293 8.59 22.74 -10.32
N LYS A 294 8.97 23.45 -9.25
CA LYS A 294 8.81 22.94 -7.90
C LYS A 294 7.34 22.82 -7.55
N LEU A 295 6.92 21.60 -7.21
CA LEU A 295 5.56 21.30 -6.79
C LEU A 295 5.32 21.87 -5.39
N GLN A 296 4.24 22.63 -5.26
CA GLN A 296 3.75 23.20 -3.99
C GLN A 296 2.30 22.77 -3.79
N PHE A 297 2.12 21.63 -3.14
CA PHE A 297 0.81 21.14 -2.75
C PHE A 297 0.90 20.41 -1.41
N SER A 298 -0.27 20.28 -0.78
CA SER A 298 -0.46 19.53 0.45
C SER A 298 -1.30 18.30 0.14
N ALA A 299 -0.86 17.14 0.61
CA ALA A 299 -1.57 15.88 0.41
C ALA A 299 -1.23 14.88 1.51
N ILE A 300 -2.18 13.99 1.77
CA ILE A 300 -2.03 12.83 2.65
C ILE A 300 -2.48 11.57 1.93
N THR A 301 -1.94 10.42 2.33
CA THR A 301 -2.08 9.20 1.53
C THR A 301 -2.28 7.97 2.39
N SER A 302 -3.12 7.07 1.90
CA SER A 302 -3.00 5.62 2.10
C SER A 302 -2.33 5.04 0.83
N PRO A 303 -2.11 3.72 0.72
CA PRO A 303 -1.50 3.14 -0.46
C PRO A 303 -2.36 3.35 -1.71
N SER A 304 -3.68 3.21 -1.58
CA SER A 304 -4.62 3.22 -2.71
C SER A 304 -5.44 4.51 -2.84
N LYS A 305 -5.24 5.49 -1.96
CA LYS A 305 -5.95 6.78 -1.97
C LYS A 305 -5.04 7.96 -1.65
N VAL A 306 -5.15 9.01 -2.46
CA VAL A 306 -4.52 10.31 -2.22
C VAL A 306 -5.59 11.35 -1.94
N VAL A 307 -5.44 12.09 -0.86
CA VAL A 307 -6.28 13.25 -0.55
C VAL A 307 -5.43 14.51 -0.69
N TYR A 308 -5.60 15.20 -1.80
CA TYR A 308 -5.03 16.55 -1.99
C TYR A 308 -5.84 17.56 -1.18
N ILE A 309 -5.15 18.45 -0.47
CA ILE A 309 -5.77 19.51 0.33
C ILE A 309 -5.82 20.80 -0.51
N ASP A 310 -6.39 20.69 -1.69
CA ASP A 310 -6.61 21.76 -2.67
C ASP A 310 -8.00 22.39 -2.55
N GLU A 311 -8.91 21.71 -1.87
CA GLU A 311 -10.23 22.18 -1.43
C GLU A 311 -10.49 21.75 0.01
N VAL A 312 -11.70 22.05 0.52
CA VAL A 312 -12.13 21.64 1.85
C VAL A 312 -12.26 20.12 1.92
N ARG A 313 -11.56 19.49 2.86
CA ARG A 313 -11.58 18.03 3.11
C ARG A 313 -12.08 17.73 4.51
N VAL A 314 -13.06 16.85 4.64
CA VAL A 314 -13.69 16.53 5.94
C VAL A 314 -12.86 15.51 6.71
N VAL A 315 -12.51 15.84 7.96
CA VAL A 315 -11.86 14.93 8.91
C VAL A 315 -12.90 14.40 9.90
N GLY A 316 -13.12 13.08 9.90
CA GLY A 316 -14.09 12.44 10.79
C GLY A 316 -13.60 12.32 12.23
N GLU A 317 -14.37 12.82 13.20
CA GLU A 317 -14.00 12.92 14.63
C GLU A 317 -14.44 11.74 15.54
N ARG A 318 -15.12 10.73 14.99
CA ARG A 318 -15.88 9.79 15.84
C ARG A 318 -15.02 8.71 16.50
N ILE A 319 -13.83 8.42 15.97
CA ILE A 319 -12.87 7.48 16.59
C ILE A 319 -12.14 8.23 17.71
N ASN A 320 -12.87 8.49 18.78
CA ASN A 320 -12.40 9.24 19.94
C ASN A 320 -13.23 8.84 21.18
N PRO A 321 -12.61 8.33 22.27
CA PRO A 321 -13.32 7.86 23.47
C PRO A 321 -13.88 8.99 24.36
N THR A 322 -13.50 10.24 24.12
CA THR A 322 -13.87 11.39 24.97
C THR A 322 -15.39 11.54 25.06
N GLY A 323 -15.93 11.46 26.29
CA GLY A 323 -17.38 11.55 26.54
C GLY A 323 -18.23 10.36 26.05
N LYS A 324 -17.65 9.33 25.42
CA LYS A 324 -18.39 8.21 24.80
C LYS A 324 -18.24 6.92 25.60
N LYS A 325 -19.24 6.60 26.44
CA LYS A 325 -19.22 5.39 27.31
C LYS A 325 -19.03 4.08 26.53
N LEU A 326 -19.74 3.90 25.42
CA LEU A 326 -19.65 2.70 24.58
C LEU A 326 -18.27 2.55 23.95
N PHE A 327 -17.71 3.65 23.42
CA PHE A 327 -16.38 3.65 22.81
C PHE A 327 -15.30 3.34 23.85
N LYS A 328 -15.37 3.93 25.04
CA LYS A 328 -14.45 3.60 26.15
C LYS A 328 -14.48 2.12 26.49
N LYS A 329 -15.67 1.53 26.58
CA LYS A 329 -15.83 0.10 26.83
C LYS A 329 -15.22 -0.73 25.69
N ALA A 330 -15.47 -0.37 24.43
CA ALA A 330 -14.88 -1.05 23.28
C ALA A 330 -13.33 -1.06 23.32
N LEU A 331 -12.70 0.06 23.71
CA LEU A 331 -11.25 0.11 23.87
C LEU A 331 -10.75 -0.81 25.00
N ILE A 332 -11.45 -0.84 26.15
CA ILE A 332 -11.09 -1.70 27.28
C ILE A 332 -11.23 -3.18 26.89
N ASP A 333 -12.32 -3.52 26.21
CA ASP A 333 -12.62 -4.88 25.76
C ASP A 333 -11.83 -5.30 24.51
N LYS A 334 -10.99 -4.40 23.95
CA LYS A 334 -10.25 -4.55 22.68
C LYS A 334 -11.15 -4.93 21.49
N ASP A 335 -12.35 -4.37 21.46
CA ASP A 335 -13.32 -4.58 20.38
C ASP A 335 -12.97 -3.73 19.15
N MET A 336 -12.10 -4.28 18.29
CA MET A 336 -11.65 -3.63 17.06
C MET A 336 -12.78 -3.47 16.02
N ASP A 337 -13.76 -4.37 16.00
CA ASP A 337 -14.93 -4.28 15.12
C ASP A 337 -15.73 -2.99 15.37
N TYR A 338 -15.83 -2.56 16.63
CA TYR A 338 -16.48 -1.29 16.96
C TYR A 338 -15.72 -0.09 16.40
N ILE A 339 -14.38 -0.10 16.43
CA ILE A 339 -13.54 0.96 15.84
C ILE A 339 -13.75 0.99 14.32
N LEU A 340 -13.69 -0.18 13.67
CA LEU A 340 -13.92 -0.33 12.22
C LEU A 340 -15.31 0.13 11.81
N LYS A 341 -16.34 -0.21 12.58
CA LYS A 341 -17.71 0.26 12.34
C LYS A 341 -17.79 1.79 12.39
N GLN A 342 -17.16 2.42 13.39
CA GLN A 342 -17.08 3.90 13.44
C GLN A 342 -16.29 4.48 12.28
N ALA A 343 -15.26 3.80 11.77
CA ALA A 343 -14.52 4.22 10.60
C ALA A 343 -15.39 4.17 9.34
N ILE A 344 -16.06 3.03 9.09
CA ILE A 344 -16.93 2.81 7.93
C ILE A 344 -18.10 3.80 7.93
N GLU A 345 -18.81 3.95 9.06
CA GLU A 345 -19.93 4.89 9.18
C GLU A 345 -19.50 6.31 8.78
N GLN A 346 -18.30 6.73 9.18
CA GLN A 346 -17.80 8.07 8.85
C GLN A 346 -17.45 8.24 7.38
N ILE A 347 -16.84 7.23 6.77
CA ILE A 347 -16.56 7.21 5.32
C ILE A 347 -17.87 7.31 4.53
N GLU A 348 -18.87 6.50 4.89
CA GLU A 348 -20.21 6.53 4.29
C GLU A 348 -20.90 7.89 4.52
N GLY A 349 -20.61 8.56 5.64
CA GLY A 349 -21.03 9.94 5.92
C GLY A 349 -20.32 11.00 5.09
N GLY A 350 -19.23 10.66 4.39
CA GLY A 350 -18.46 11.57 3.54
C GLY A 350 -17.17 12.11 4.17
N ALA A 351 -16.62 11.47 5.20
CA ALA A 351 -15.26 11.75 5.64
C ALA A 351 -14.24 11.31 4.57
N GLU A 352 -13.23 12.15 4.35
CA GLU A 352 -12.12 11.88 3.43
C GLU A 352 -10.85 11.50 4.20
N ILE A 353 -10.80 11.84 5.49
CA ILE A 353 -9.72 11.59 6.44
C ILE A 353 -10.36 11.16 7.76
N LEU A 354 -9.76 10.23 8.51
CA LEU A 354 -10.24 9.88 9.86
C LEU A 354 -9.26 10.35 10.93
N ASP A 355 -9.76 11.09 11.92
CA ASP A 355 -9.04 11.35 13.17
C ASP A 355 -9.16 10.11 14.07
N VAL A 356 -8.01 9.60 14.53
CA VAL A 356 -7.91 8.37 15.33
C VAL A 356 -7.29 8.72 16.67
N ASN A 357 -8.14 8.86 17.69
CA ASN A 357 -7.76 9.03 19.08
C ASN A 357 -8.20 7.81 19.88
N VAL A 358 -7.24 7.13 20.53
CA VAL A 358 -7.51 5.99 21.42
C VAL A 358 -7.08 6.27 22.86
N GLY A 359 -6.96 7.55 23.22
CA GLY A 359 -6.48 7.99 24.53
C GLY A 359 -7.44 7.62 25.66
N LEU A 360 -7.04 6.66 26.48
CA LEU A 360 -7.76 6.28 27.70
C LEU A 360 -6.75 5.91 28.80
N PRO A 361 -6.85 6.46 30.03
CA PRO A 361 -5.87 6.18 31.10
C PRO A 361 -5.76 4.70 31.51
N GLU A 362 -6.81 3.92 31.27
CA GLU A 362 -6.94 2.52 31.71
C GLU A 362 -6.29 1.51 30.75
N ILE A 363 -5.78 1.94 29.59
CA ILE A 363 -5.22 1.05 28.56
C ILE A 363 -3.79 1.44 28.17
N ASN A 364 -3.08 0.50 27.53
CA ASN A 364 -1.85 0.82 26.83
C ASN A 364 -2.18 1.49 25.49
N GLU A 365 -2.07 2.82 25.44
CA GLU A 365 -2.35 3.64 24.26
C GLU A 365 -1.45 3.28 23.07
N GLU A 366 -0.18 2.90 23.29
CA GLU A 366 0.72 2.51 22.21
C GLU A 366 0.24 1.23 21.49
N GLU A 367 -0.09 0.19 22.26
CA GLU A 367 -0.60 -1.07 21.72
C GLU A 367 -1.96 -0.90 21.06
N MET A 368 -2.85 -0.10 21.67
CA MET A 368 -4.17 0.16 21.13
C MET A 368 -4.11 0.97 19.84
N MET A 369 -3.26 1.99 19.77
CA MET A 369 -3.08 2.80 18.56
C MET A 369 -2.50 1.96 17.42
N GLU A 370 -1.50 1.13 17.73
CA GLU A 370 -0.91 0.19 16.77
C GLU A 370 -1.98 -0.76 16.20
N GLY A 371 -2.78 -1.37 17.07
CA GLY A 371 -3.86 -2.27 16.68
C GLY A 371 -4.93 -1.56 15.83
N ALA A 372 -5.41 -0.39 16.27
CA ALA A 372 -6.41 0.37 15.54
C ALA A 372 -5.95 0.77 14.14
N ILE A 373 -4.70 1.22 13.99
CA ILE A 373 -4.13 1.57 12.67
C ILE A 373 -4.04 0.35 11.76
N LYS A 374 -3.51 -0.78 12.26
CA LYS A 374 -3.39 -2.02 11.46
C LYS A 374 -4.74 -2.52 10.97
N GLU A 375 -5.74 -2.53 11.84
CA GLU A 375 -7.10 -2.96 11.48
C GLU A 375 -7.74 -2.01 10.46
N ILE A 376 -7.67 -0.69 10.70
CA ILE A 376 -8.26 0.30 9.80
C ILE A 376 -7.59 0.22 8.42
N GLN A 377 -6.26 0.23 8.33
CA GLN A 377 -5.56 0.21 7.04
C GLN A 377 -5.64 -1.15 6.33
N GLY A 378 -5.91 -2.24 7.06
CA GLY A 378 -6.13 -3.56 6.48
C GLY A 378 -7.46 -3.66 5.71
N ILE A 379 -8.43 -2.83 6.05
CA ILE A 379 -9.79 -2.87 5.50
C ILE A 379 -10.11 -1.63 4.66
N LEU A 380 -9.67 -0.46 5.08
CA LEU A 380 -10.09 0.82 4.55
C LEU A 380 -8.91 1.51 3.86
N ASP A 381 -9.19 2.15 2.74
CA ASP A 381 -8.22 2.94 1.98
C ASP A 381 -8.12 4.39 2.47
N ILE A 382 -8.75 4.73 3.60
CA ILE A 382 -8.83 6.13 4.05
C ILE A 382 -7.52 6.59 4.71
N PRO A 383 -6.99 7.77 4.34
CA PRO A 383 -5.89 8.38 5.07
C PRO A 383 -6.24 8.72 6.52
N LEU A 384 -5.25 8.66 7.42
CA LEU A 384 -5.45 8.84 8.86
C LEU A 384 -4.76 10.08 9.41
N GLN A 385 -5.44 10.72 10.36
CA GLN A 385 -4.88 11.67 11.30
C GLN A 385 -4.70 10.96 12.65
N ILE A 386 -3.45 10.78 13.06
CA ILE A 386 -3.06 10.10 14.29
C ILE A 386 -3.12 11.12 15.43
N ASP A 387 -4.08 10.96 16.33
CA ASP A 387 -4.32 11.87 17.45
C ASP A 387 -3.79 11.30 18.78
N SER A 388 -2.66 11.84 19.24
CA SER A 388 -2.08 11.54 20.55
C SER A 388 -1.16 12.68 21.01
N GLY A 389 -1.12 12.91 22.32
CA GLY A 389 -0.16 13.83 22.95
C GLY A 389 1.19 13.20 23.33
N LYS A 390 1.37 11.89 23.10
CA LYS A 390 2.55 11.15 23.59
C LYS A 390 3.50 10.76 22.44
N LYS A 391 4.78 11.15 22.56
CA LYS A 391 5.82 10.91 21.53
C LYS A 391 5.94 9.43 21.13
N ASN A 392 5.99 8.54 22.10
CA ASN A 392 6.11 7.08 21.91
C ASN A 392 4.93 6.50 21.12
N VAL A 393 3.70 6.94 21.40
CA VAL A 393 2.50 6.54 20.65
C VAL A 393 2.59 7.04 19.21
N ILE A 394 2.93 8.32 19.00
CA ILE A 394 3.11 8.90 17.66
C ILE A 394 4.19 8.17 16.89
N GLU A 395 5.37 7.96 17.47
CA GLU A 395 6.50 7.30 16.79
C GLU A 395 6.15 5.86 16.38
N LYS A 396 5.49 5.11 17.27
CA LYS A 396 5.05 3.75 16.98
C LYS A 396 3.99 3.71 15.88
N ALA A 397 3.02 4.61 15.93
CA ALA A 397 1.98 4.75 14.91
C ALA A 397 2.54 5.14 13.54
N LEU A 398 3.43 6.14 13.49
CA LEU A 398 4.07 6.56 12.24
C LEU A 398 4.97 5.50 11.62
N ARG A 399 5.61 4.68 12.46
CA ARG A 399 6.44 3.56 12.02
C ARG A 399 5.65 2.56 11.20
N ILE A 400 4.45 2.19 11.64
CA ILE A 400 3.61 1.14 11.02
C ILE A 400 2.56 1.67 10.03
N TYR A 401 2.34 2.98 9.95
CA TYR A 401 1.31 3.52 9.05
C TYR A 401 1.71 3.36 7.57
N ASN A 402 0.85 2.78 6.73
CA ASN A 402 1.16 2.59 5.30
C ASN A 402 0.71 3.80 4.45
N GLY A 403 1.57 4.82 4.34
CA GLY A 403 1.31 6.06 3.59
C GLY A 403 1.85 7.30 4.32
N LYS A 404 1.29 8.47 3.98
CA LYS A 404 1.59 9.76 4.63
C LYS A 404 0.42 10.21 5.51
N PRO A 405 0.54 10.14 6.85
CA PRO A 405 -0.52 10.54 7.77
C PRO A 405 -0.39 12.00 8.21
N ILE A 406 -1.35 12.46 9.01
CA ILE A 406 -1.27 13.70 9.79
C ILE A 406 -0.99 13.34 11.25
N VAL A 407 -0.07 14.03 11.91
CA VAL A 407 0.11 13.98 13.37
C VAL A 407 -0.68 15.10 14.02
N ASN A 408 -1.64 14.74 14.87
CA ASN A 408 -2.39 15.63 15.74
C ASN A 408 -1.95 15.37 17.19
N SER A 409 -1.11 16.20 17.82
CA SER A 409 -0.61 17.50 17.36
C SER A 409 0.70 17.89 18.08
N VAL A 410 1.27 19.02 17.67
CA VAL A 410 2.24 19.80 18.45
C VAL A 410 1.60 21.10 18.93
N ASN A 411 2.24 21.80 19.86
CA ASN A 411 1.81 23.12 20.32
C ASN A 411 2.99 24.11 20.35
N GLY A 412 2.77 25.33 20.84
CA GLY A 412 3.77 26.39 20.89
C GLY A 412 4.91 26.18 21.91
N GLU A 413 4.86 25.14 22.74
CA GLU A 413 5.91 24.83 23.72
C GLU A 413 7.15 24.26 23.04
N GLU A 414 8.32 24.80 23.37
CA GLU A 414 9.58 24.41 22.73
C GLU A 414 9.94 22.94 22.99
N ALA A 415 9.68 22.45 24.20
CA ALA A 415 9.93 21.05 24.56
C ALA A 415 9.06 20.07 23.73
N VAL A 416 7.81 20.43 23.42
CA VAL A 416 6.91 19.61 22.60
C VAL A 416 7.37 19.60 21.14
N LEU A 417 7.69 20.78 20.60
CA LEU A 417 8.20 20.92 19.23
C LEU A 417 9.50 20.13 19.03
N ASP A 418 10.48 20.28 19.93
CA ASP A 418 11.78 19.61 19.84
C ASP A 418 11.68 18.09 20.06
N SER A 419 10.59 17.63 20.68
CA SER A 419 10.32 16.21 20.93
C SER A 419 9.63 15.53 19.74
N ILE A 420 8.62 16.17 19.15
CA ILE A 420 7.72 15.56 18.16
C ILE A 420 8.13 15.86 16.71
N LEU A 421 8.59 17.08 16.40
CA LEU A 421 8.94 17.44 15.01
C LEU A 421 10.05 16.56 14.41
N PRO A 422 11.09 16.11 15.14
CA PRO A 422 12.04 15.14 14.61
C PRO A 422 11.40 13.82 14.20
N VAL A 423 10.40 13.36 14.95
CA VAL A 423 9.66 12.12 14.67
C VAL A 423 8.79 12.30 13.42
N VAL A 424 8.07 13.43 13.32
CA VAL A 424 7.30 13.81 12.13
C VAL A 424 8.20 13.83 10.88
N LYS A 425 9.38 14.45 10.99
CA LYS A 425 10.34 14.51 9.89
C LYS A 425 10.87 13.12 9.50
N LYS A 426 11.21 12.29 10.48
CA LYS A 426 11.75 10.93 10.27
C LYS A 426 10.82 10.06 9.43
N TYR A 427 9.52 10.16 9.65
CA TYR A 427 8.51 9.33 8.98
C TYR A 427 7.74 10.06 7.86
N GLY A 428 8.08 11.32 7.58
CA GLY A 428 7.50 12.06 6.46
C GLY A 428 6.04 12.47 6.62
N ALA A 429 5.54 12.61 7.85
CA ALA A 429 4.16 12.96 8.12
C ALA A 429 3.88 14.46 8.00
N ALA A 430 2.61 14.82 7.80
CA ALA A 430 2.13 16.17 8.07
C ALA A 430 1.90 16.38 9.57
N VAL A 431 1.83 17.62 10.05
CA VAL A 431 1.66 17.93 11.47
C VAL A 431 0.68 19.07 11.71
N VAL A 432 -0.18 18.90 12.70
CA VAL A 432 -1.08 19.95 13.21
C VAL A 432 -0.41 20.70 14.36
N GLY A 433 -0.32 22.02 14.24
CA GLY A 433 0.13 22.93 15.28
C GLY A 433 -1.04 23.63 15.97
N LEU A 434 -1.25 23.34 17.25
CA LEU A 434 -2.24 24.02 18.09
C LEU A 434 -1.69 25.37 18.54
N THR A 435 -2.47 26.45 18.38
CA THR A 435 -2.06 27.80 18.80
C THR A 435 -2.25 28.04 20.30
N LEU A 436 -1.61 27.20 21.12
CA LEU A 436 -1.52 27.32 22.58
C LEU A 436 -0.09 27.09 23.03
N ASP A 437 0.25 27.58 24.22
CA ASP A 437 1.53 27.32 24.88
C ASP A 437 1.34 27.11 26.39
N SER A 438 2.43 27.20 27.16
CA SER A 438 2.41 27.02 28.61
C SER A 438 1.54 28.03 29.38
N ASN A 439 1.20 29.17 28.76
CA ASN A 439 0.25 30.13 29.31
C ASN A 439 -1.21 29.81 28.95
N GLY A 440 -1.44 28.71 28.23
CA GLY A 440 -2.75 28.26 27.78
C GLY A 440 -3.11 28.80 26.40
N ILE A 441 -4.41 28.97 26.15
CA ILE A 441 -4.95 29.42 24.87
C ILE A 441 -5.05 30.96 24.89
N PRO A 442 -4.37 31.68 23.97
CA PRO A 442 -4.49 33.13 23.89
C PRO A 442 -5.92 33.57 23.53
N SER A 443 -6.38 34.68 24.10
CA SER A 443 -7.72 35.21 23.82
C SER A 443 -7.81 35.95 22.50
N LYS A 444 -6.71 36.55 22.02
CA LYS A 444 -6.65 37.37 20.79
C LYS A 444 -6.09 36.63 19.59
N ALA A 445 -6.62 36.95 18.41
CA ALA A 445 -6.19 36.37 17.14
C ALA A 445 -4.70 36.61 16.83
N GLU A 446 -4.20 37.81 17.13
CA GLU A 446 -2.80 38.20 16.88
C GLU A 446 -1.81 37.35 17.68
N GLU A 447 -2.16 37.01 18.92
CA GLU A 447 -1.32 36.18 19.79
C GLU A 447 -1.31 34.72 19.30
N ARG A 448 -2.47 34.19 18.91
CA ARG A 448 -2.57 32.86 18.27
C ARG A 448 -1.77 32.79 16.98
N PHE A 449 -1.83 33.84 16.16
CA PHE A 449 -1.05 33.94 14.94
C PHE A 449 0.47 33.92 15.20
N ASN A 450 0.94 34.60 16.25
CA ASN A 450 2.36 34.57 16.62
C ASN A 450 2.82 33.17 17.04
N ILE A 451 1.99 32.41 17.76
CA ILE A 451 2.26 31.01 18.08
C ILE A 451 2.28 30.16 16.80
N ALA A 452 1.29 30.32 15.91
CA ALA A 452 1.24 29.63 14.63
C ALA A 452 2.53 29.85 13.82
N LYS A 453 2.98 31.11 13.72
CA LYS A 453 4.22 31.46 13.04
C LYS A 453 5.43 30.75 13.65
N LYS A 454 5.55 30.76 14.98
CA LYS A 454 6.61 30.03 15.70
C LYS A 454 6.62 28.55 15.35
N ILE A 455 5.45 27.90 15.34
CA ILE A 455 5.33 26.47 15.02
C ILE A 455 5.76 26.20 13.57
N VAL A 456 5.27 26.99 12.61
CA VAL A 456 5.64 26.86 11.18
C VAL A 456 7.14 27.05 10.98
N ASP A 457 7.72 28.11 11.55
CA ASP A 457 9.15 28.40 11.42
C ASP A 457 10.00 27.27 12.01
N LYS A 458 9.62 26.72 13.17
CA LYS A 458 10.32 25.60 13.80
C LYS A 458 10.18 24.29 13.00
N ALA A 459 9.00 23.98 12.46
CA ALA A 459 8.80 22.82 11.60
C ALA A 459 9.68 22.88 10.34
N VAL A 460 9.75 24.05 9.70
CA VAL A 460 10.64 24.29 8.54
C VAL A 460 12.11 24.14 8.91
N GLN A 461 12.54 24.58 10.10
CA GLN A 461 13.91 24.36 10.59
C GLN A 461 14.27 22.87 10.73
N TYR A 462 13.32 22.03 11.12
CA TYR A 462 13.49 20.57 11.14
C TYR A 462 13.40 19.92 9.75
N GLY A 463 13.20 20.71 8.69
CA GLY A 463 13.11 20.22 7.31
C GLY A 463 11.75 19.62 6.95
N ILE A 464 10.70 19.91 7.74
CA ILE A 464 9.31 19.63 7.36
C ILE A 464 8.88 20.71 6.37
N LYS A 465 8.24 20.30 5.28
CA LYS A 465 7.75 21.23 4.26
C LYS A 465 6.66 22.11 4.84
N LYS A 466 6.62 23.37 4.41
CA LYS A 466 5.59 24.31 4.85
C LYS A 466 4.18 23.84 4.47
N GLU A 467 4.07 23.16 3.33
CA GLU A 467 2.85 22.55 2.82
C GLU A 467 2.34 21.39 3.67
N ASP A 468 3.17 20.87 4.58
CA ASP A 468 2.86 19.75 5.49
C ASP A 468 2.62 20.21 6.95
N VAL A 469 2.55 21.53 7.18
CA VAL A 469 2.22 22.11 8.49
C VAL A 469 0.81 22.68 8.42
N TYR A 470 -0.09 22.17 9.26
CA TYR A 470 -1.47 22.65 9.39
C TYR A 470 -1.63 23.35 10.73
N ILE A 471 -2.43 24.40 10.80
CA ILE A 471 -2.61 25.17 12.04
C ILE A 471 -4.04 25.08 12.52
N ASP A 472 -4.18 24.69 13.79
CA ASP A 472 -5.43 24.77 14.54
C ASP A 472 -5.42 26.00 15.44
N CYS A 473 -6.27 26.97 15.10
CA CYS A 473 -6.41 28.24 15.84
C CYS A 473 -7.31 28.11 17.09
N LEU A 474 -7.71 26.89 17.43
CA LEU A 474 -8.50 26.45 18.57
C LEU A 474 -9.92 27.02 18.57
N THR A 475 -10.88 26.11 18.43
CA THR A 475 -12.30 26.41 18.64
C THR A 475 -12.60 26.42 20.13
N LEU A 476 -13.09 27.56 20.63
CA LEU A 476 -13.50 27.71 22.03
C LEU A 476 -15.01 27.56 22.17
N THR A 477 -15.44 27.10 23.35
CA THR A 477 -16.86 26.86 23.64
C THR A 477 -17.61 28.18 23.85
N VAL A 478 -18.63 28.47 23.01
CA VAL A 478 -19.40 29.74 23.07
C VAL A 478 -20.01 29.98 24.45
N SER A 479 -20.49 28.93 25.12
CA SER A 479 -21.16 29.07 26.42
C SER A 479 -20.27 29.58 27.55
N ALA A 480 -18.94 29.49 27.38
CA ALA A 480 -17.97 29.92 28.38
C ALA A 480 -17.10 31.10 27.89
N GLN A 481 -16.80 31.15 26.59
CA GLN A 481 -15.79 32.03 25.98
C GLN A 481 -16.33 32.67 24.70
N GLN A 482 -17.46 33.38 24.83
CA GLN A 482 -18.20 33.92 23.69
C GLN A 482 -17.43 35.03 22.95
N GLU A 483 -16.67 35.87 23.66
CA GLU A 483 -15.93 36.99 23.07
C GLU A 483 -14.81 36.50 22.14
N GLU A 484 -14.24 35.32 22.44
CA GLU A 484 -13.10 34.74 21.74
C GLU A 484 -13.48 33.93 20.49
N VAL A 485 -14.77 33.67 20.26
CA VAL A 485 -15.25 32.88 19.09
C VAL A 485 -14.85 33.55 17.78
N MET A 486 -15.05 34.87 17.68
CA MET A 486 -14.70 35.64 16.50
C MET A 486 -13.18 35.81 16.36
N GLU A 487 -12.44 35.73 17.48
CA GLU A 487 -10.97 35.74 17.47
C GLU A 487 -10.41 34.45 16.83
N THR A 488 -11.06 33.28 17.02
CA THR A 488 -10.70 32.05 16.28
C THR A 488 -10.80 32.27 14.76
N LEU A 489 -11.91 32.84 14.29
CA LEU A 489 -12.14 33.08 12.85
C LEU A 489 -11.16 34.10 12.27
N LYS A 490 -10.86 35.17 13.01
CA LYS A 490 -9.83 36.15 12.63
C LYS A 490 -8.45 35.49 12.54
N ALA A 491 -8.10 34.63 13.49
CA ALA A 491 -6.82 33.91 13.49
C ALA A 491 -6.69 32.96 12.29
N VAL A 492 -7.75 32.19 11.97
CA VAL A 492 -7.79 31.33 10.77
C VAL A 492 -7.50 32.15 9.51
N LYS A 493 -8.19 33.28 9.36
CA LYS A 493 -7.98 34.18 8.23
C LYS A 493 -6.54 34.72 8.18
N MET A 494 -6.00 35.17 9.32
CA MET A 494 -4.63 35.67 9.40
C MET A 494 -3.61 34.60 9.02
N VAL A 495 -3.76 33.37 9.51
CA VAL A 495 -2.88 32.24 9.16
C VAL A 495 -2.95 31.95 7.67
N LYS A 496 -4.17 31.88 7.11
CA LYS A 496 -4.39 31.60 5.69
C LYS A 496 -3.75 32.66 4.78
N GLU A 497 -3.97 33.94 5.08
CA GLU A 497 -3.51 35.05 4.24
C GLU A 497 -2.01 35.35 4.40
N ASN A 498 -1.47 35.25 5.62
CA ASN A 498 -0.10 35.72 5.91
C ASN A 498 0.92 34.59 6.03
N LEU A 499 0.53 33.42 6.54
CA LEU A 499 1.41 32.24 6.57
C LEU A 499 1.21 31.37 5.32
N GLY A 500 0.02 31.33 4.72
CA GLY A 500 -0.21 30.53 3.51
C GLY A 500 -0.16 29.02 3.74
N VAL A 501 -0.24 28.58 5.00
CA VAL A 501 -0.37 27.17 5.40
C VAL A 501 -1.84 26.76 5.44
N LYS A 502 -2.12 25.46 5.51
CA LYS A 502 -3.49 24.96 5.65
C LYS A 502 -3.98 25.16 7.08
N THR A 503 -5.29 25.32 7.23
CA THR A 503 -5.92 25.49 8.55
C THR A 503 -6.87 24.34 8.85
N LEU A 504 -6.90 23.95 10.11
CA LEU A 504 -7.68 22.85 10.63
C LEU A 504 -8.43 23.31 11.88
N LEU A 505 -9.63 22.82 12.15
CA LEU A 505 -10.36 23.15 13.38
C LEU A 505 -11.22 21.99 13.84
N GLY A 506 -11.20 21.70 15.14
CA GLY A 506 -12.24 20.94 15.82
C GLY A 506 -13.55 21.74 15.89
N VAL A 507 -14.43 21.57 14.91
CA VAL A 507 -15.63 22.42 14.75
C VAL A 507 -16.65 22.15 15.85
N SER A 508 -16.82 20.89 16.24
CA SER A 508 -17.83 20.44 17.21
C SER A 508 -17.64 20.99 18.64
N ASN A 509 -16.47 21.55 18.95
CA ASN A 509 -16.16 22.12 20.26
C ASN A 509 -16.95 23.40 20.56
N ILE A 510 -17.37 24.13 19.52
CA ILE A 510 -18.05 25.43 19.65
C ILE A 510 -19.32 25.37 20.50
N SER A 511 -20.08 24.27 20.39
CA SER A 511 -21.44 24.16 20.91
C SER A 511 -21.58 23.50 22.27
N PHE A 512 -20.48 23.14 22.96
CA PHE A 512 -20.58 22.48 24.26
C PHE A 512 -21.39 23.33 25.26
N GLY A 513 -22.29 22.67 26.00
CA GLY A 513 -23.15 23.31 26.99
C GLY A 513 -24.37 24.05 26.43
N LEU A 514 -24.59 24.08 25.11
CA LEU A 514 -25.75 24.75 24.49
C LEU A 514 -26.80 23.78 23.96
N PRO A 515 -28.09 24.15 23.94
CA PRO A 515 -29.14 23.38 23.26
C PRO A 515 -29.01 23.51 21.74
N ASN A 516 -29.58 22.56 20.99
CA ASN A 516 -29.55 22.52 19.53
C ASN A 516 -28.14 22.74 18.95
N ARG A 517 -27.19 21.95 19.44
CA ARG A 517 -25.76 22.03 19.09
C ARG A 517 -25.50 22.00 17.59
N ASP A 518 -26.27 21.20 16.87
CA ASP A 518 -26.12 21.01 15.43
C ASP A 518 -26.26 22.35 14.67
N LEU A 519 -27.25 23.18 15.00
CA LEU A 519 -27.43 24.51 14.39
C LEU A 519 -26.24 25.46 14.64
N ILE A 520 -25.69 25.45 15.86
CA ILE A 520 -24.52 26.27 16.20
C ILE A 520 -23.28 25.77 15.45
N ASN A 521 -23.08 24.45 15.39
CA ASN A 521 -21.98 23.84 14.66
C ASN A 521 -22.05 24.17 13.15
N GLU A 522 -23.22 24.04 12.53
CA GLU A 522 -23.44 24.34 11.11
C GLU A 522 -23.17 25.82 10.79
N THR A 523 -23.67 26.72 11.64
CA THR A 523 -23.48 28.16 11.48
C THR A 523 -22.01 28.54 11.63
N PHE A 524 -21.34 28.01 12.66
CA PHE A 524 -19.92 28.27 12.89
C PHE A 524 -19.05 27.67 11.77
N LEU A 525 -19.38 26.46 11.30
CA LEU A 525 -18.71 25.84 10.16
C LEU A 525 -18.75 26.75 8.94
N ALA A 526 -19.94 27.26 8.57
CA ALA A 526 -20.08 28.16 7.43
C ALA A 526 -19.21 29.42 7.56
N LEU A 527 -19.13 30.01 8.76
CA LEU A 527 -18.27 31.16 9.05
C LEU A 527 -16.78 30.79 8.97
N ALA A 528 -16.39 29.62 9.49
CA ALA A 528 -15.00 29.15 9.45
C ALA A 528 -14.52 28.86 8.03
N LEU A 529 -15.37 28.22 7.20
CA LEU A 529 -15.09 28.01 5.79
C LEU A 529 -14.92 29.35 5.05
N GLY A 530 -15.80 30.32 5.32
CA GLY A 530 -15.65 31.68 4.78
C GLY A 530 -14.40 32.43 5.25
N ALA A 531 -13.86 32.07 6.43
CA ALA A 531 -12.60 32.61 6.94
C ALA A 531 -11.35 31.92 6.35
N GLY A 532 -11.50 30.78 5.68
CA GLY A 532 -10.41 30.06 5.02
C GLY A 532 -10.06 28.69 5.61
N LEU A 533 -10.97 28.08 6.40
CA LEU A 533 -10.81 26.73 6.94
C LEU A 533 -10.67 25.68 5.82
N ASP A 534 -9.60 24.86 5.86
CA ASP A 534 -9.37 23.78 4.89
C ASP A 534 -9.85 22.41 5.40
N LEU A 535 -9.63 22.13 6.68
CA LEU A 535 -9.82 20.81 7.29
C LEU A 535 -10.73 20.90 8.53
N PRO A 536 -12.06 20.88 8.37
CA PRO A 536 -12.96 20.73 9.52
C PRO A 536 -12.86 19.31 10.11
N ILE A 537 -12.47 19.20 11.38
CA ILE A 537 -12.70 18.00 12.19
C ILE A 537 -14.13 18.08 12.73
N MET A 538 -14.98 17.17 12.27
CA MET A 538 -16.42 17.17 12.54
C MET A 538 -17.01 15.77 12.43
N ASN A 539 -18.25 15.61 12.88
CA ASN A 539 -19.01 14.38 12.66
C ASN A 539 -19.64 14.37 11.26
N PRO A 540 -19.18 13.53 10.31
CA PRO A 540 -19.71 13.48 8.94
C PRO A 540 -21.12 12.86 8.89
N ASN A 541 -21.55 12.13 9.92
CA ASN A 541 -22.90 11.54 9.97
C ASN A 541 -24.00 12.54 10.32
N LYS A 542 -23.66 13.83 10.47
CA LYS A 542 -24.62 14.92 10.63
C LYS A 542 -24.90 15.55 9.27
N ASP A 543 -26.06 15.22 8.70
CA ASP A 543 -26.47 15.70 7.37
C ASP A 543 -26.32 17.22 7.21
N GLY A 544 -26.77 18.00 8.20
CA GLY A 544 -26.68 19.46 8.14
C GLY A 544 -25.25 20.00 8.05
N MET A 545 -24.28 19.36 8.72
CA MET A 545 -22.87 19.73 8.60
C MET A 545 -22.35 19.44 7.19
N MET A 546 -22.69 18.28 6.63
CA MET A 546 -22.33 17.93 5.25
C MET A 546 -23.04 18.82 4.23
N ASP A 547 -24.27 19.26 4.49
CA ASP A 547 -25.01 20.20 3.65
C ASP A 547 -24.29 21.55 3.57
N VAL A 548 -23.73 22.04 4.69
CA VAL A 548 -22.89 23.25 4.70
C VAL A 548 -21.63 23.04 3.84
N ILE A 549 -20.93 21.91 3.97
CA ILE A 549 -19.75 21.59 3.14
C ILE A 549 -20.10 21.57 1.65
N ASN A 550 -21.14 20.83 1.25
CA ASN A 550 -21.51 20.71 -0.16
C ASN A 550 -21.96 22.06 -0.74
N SER A 551 -22.72 22.85 0.03
CA SER A 551 -23.12 24.20 -0.36
C SER A 551 -21.90 25.12 -0.51
N PHE A 552 -20.94 25.05 0.41
CA PHE A 552 -19.71 25.82 0.33
C PHE A 552 -18.88 25.45 -0.90
N LYS A 553 -18.75 24.15 -1.23
CA LYS A 553 -18.03 23.71 -2.43
C LYS A 553 -18.62 24.30 -3.72
N VAL A 554 -19.94 24.48 -3.80
CA VAL A 554 -20.58 25.19 -4.93
C VAL A 554 -20.22 26.68 -4.91
N LEU A 555 -20.41 27.34 -3.76
CA LEU A 555 -20.21 28.79 -3.61
C LEU A 555 -18.75 29.21 -3.87
N ASN A 556 -17.80 28.36 -3.49
CA ASN A 556 -16.37 28.59 -3.65
C ASN A 556 -15.81 28.04 -4.98
N ASN A 557 -16.69 27.64 -5.91
CA ASN A 557 -16.34 27.14 -7.25
C ASN A 557 -15.46 25.87 -7.25
N ASN A 558 -15.56 25.05 -6.20
CA ASN A 558 -14.95 23.73 -6.14
C ASN A 558 -15.83 22.68 -6.86
N ASP A 559 -17.15 22.74 -6.69
CA ASP A 559 -18.13 21.95 -7.46
C ASP A 559 -18.58 22.72 -8.72
N LYS A 560 -17.79 22.59 -9.80
CA LYS A 560 -18.07 23.29 -11.06
C LYS A 560 -19.44 22.89 -11.63
N SER A 561 -20.22 23.89 -12.01
CA SER A 561 -21.62 23.74 -12.44
C SER A 561 -22.58 23.17 -11.38
N GLY A 562 -22.14 23.02 -10.13
CA GLY A 562 -22.94 22.46 -9.04
C GLY A 562 -23.36 21.01 -9.29
N SER A 563 -22.58 20.24 -10.03
CA SER A 563 -22.99 18.92 -10.54
C SER A 563 -23.16 17.92 -9.41
N ASN A 564 -22.23 17.90 -8.46
CA ASN A 564 -22.32 17.02 -7.29
C ASN A 564 -23.48 17.43 -6.39
N TYR A 565 -23.67 18.74 -6.21
CA TYR A 565 -24.78 19.29 -5.45
C TYR A 565 -26.14 18.92 -6.07
N ILE A 566 -26.32 19.09 -7.39
CA ILE A 566 -27.55 18.74 -8.10
C ILE A 566 -27.82 17.24 -8.00
N ASN A 567 -26.80 16.39 -8.17
CA ASN A 567 -26.95 14.94 -8.03
C ASN A 567 -27.41 14.55 -6.62
N LYS A 568 -26.90 15.22 -5.58
CA LYS A 568 -27.22 14.92 -4.18
C LYS A 568 -28.57 15.49 -3.72
N TYR A 569 -28.95 16.68 -4.17
CA TYR A 569 -30.10 17.43 -3.66
C TYR A 569 -31.24 17.64 -4.66
N GLY A 570 -31.05 17.36 -5.95
CA GLY A 570 -32.02 17.68 -7.01
C GLY A 570 -33.43 17.09 -6.82
N ASN A 571 -33.53 15.98 -6.09
CA ASN A 571 -34.80 15.32 -5.74
C ASN A 571 -35.12 15.34 -4.23
N LYS A 572 -34.29 15.97 -3.40
CA LYS A 572 -34.52 16.04 -1.94
C LYS A 572 -35.29 17.31 -1.57
N LYS A 573 -36.41 17.15 -0.87
CA LYS A 573 -36.98 18.26 -0.09
C LYS A 573 -36.20 18.39 1.22
N ILE A 574 -35.54 19.52 1.42
CA ILE A 574 -34.92 19.85 2.71
C ILE A 574 -36.04 20.30 3.65
N GLU A 575 -36.61 19.38 4.41
CA GLU A 575 -37.53 19.72 5.49
C GLU A 575 -36.71 20.10 6.74
N ARG A 576 -36.61 21.41 7.03
CA ARG A 576 -36.09 21.89 8.32
C ARG A 576 -37.14 21.65 9.38
N VAL A 577 -37.13 20.46 9.99
CA VAL A 577 -38.02 20.17 11.12
C VAL A 577 -37.56 20.99 12.33
N ILE A 578 -38.33 22.01 12.69
CA ILE A 578 -38.20 22.69 13.98
C ILE A 578 -38.79 21.76 15.03
N VAL A 579 -37.96 20.93 15.66
CA VAL A 579 -38.42 20.00 16.70
C VAL A 579 -38.58 20.75 18.01
N SER A 580 -39.80 21.14 18.35
CA SER A 580 -40.20 21.55 19.70
C SER A 580 -40.66 20.33 20.52
N SER A 581 -39.78 19.36 20.75
CA SER A 581 -39.95 18.30 21.77
C SER A 581 -38.80 17.29 21.65
N TRP A 582 -38.02 17.13 22.71
CA TRP A 582 -37.08 16.02 22.82
C TRP A 582 -37.83 14.68 22.74
N ASN A 583 -37.67 13.97 21.62
CA ASN A 583 -37.83 12.53 21.56
C ASN A 583 -36.64 11.97 20.80
N ASP A 584 -35.80 11.26 21.55
CA ASP A 584 -34.68 10.49 21.06
C ASP A 584 -35.22 9.38 20.15
N THR A 585 -35.13 9.60 18.84
CA THR A 585 -35.34 8.56 17.85
C THR A 585 -34.05 8.42 17.07
N THR A 586 -33.13 7.68 17.68
CA THR A 586 -32.12 6.95 16.93
C THR A 586 -32.83 6.18 15.83
N LYS A 587 -32.54 6.52 14.56
CA LYS A 587 -32.81 5.60 13.46
C LYS A 587 -32.16 4.28 13.86
N VAL A 588 -32.99 3.25 14.03
CA VAL A 588 -32.54 1.86 14.11
C VAL A 588 -31.71 1.64 12.85
N GLY A 589 -30.42 1.34 13.04
CA GLY A 589 -29.51 1.03 11.95
C GLY A 589 -30.11 -0.09 11.09
N GLU A 590 -29.78 -0.09 9.81
CA GLU A 590 -30.06 -1.24 8.93
C GLU A 590 -29.71 -2.53 9.67
N GLU A 591 -30.61 -3.52 9.65
CA GLU A 591 -30.34 -4.82 10.26
C GLU A 591 -28.98 -5.32 9.74
N GLU A 592 -28.05 -5.57 10.68
CA GLU A 592 -26.69 -5.97 10.39
C GLU A 592 -26.71 -7.42 9.89
N THR A 593 -26.82 -7.60 8.56
CA THR A 593 -26.90 -8.92 7.93
C THR A 593 -25.53 -9.60 7.88
N LEU A 594 -25.53 -10.94 7.83
CA LEU A 594 -24.31 -11.74 7.63
C LEU A 594 -23.56 -11.33 6.35
N GLU A 595 -24.29 -11.11 5.27
CA GLU A 595 -23.74 -10.67 3.97
C GLU A 595 -23.02 -9.32 4.08
N ASN A 596 -23.66 -8.31 4.70
CA ASN A 596 -23.04 -6.99 4.86
C ASN A 596 -21.82 -7.04 5.79
N SER A 597 -21.85 -7.86 6.84
CA SER A 597 -20.73 -8.05 7.76
C SER A 597 -19.50 -8.64 7.05
N ILE A 598 -19.71 -9.57 6.11
CA ILE A 598 -18.65 -10.17 5.28
C ILE A 598 -18.08 -9.17 4.29
N ILE A 599 -18.94 -8.43 3.57
CA ILE A 599 -18.51 -7.40 2.61
C ILE A 599 -17.70 -6.30 3.31
N LYS A 600 -18.03 -5.97 4.56
CA LYS A 600 -17.34 -4.97 5.38
C LYS A 600 -16.15 -5.53 6.18
N GLY A 601 -15.89 -6.83 6.14
CA GLY A 601 -14.75 -7.47 6.84
C GLY A 601 -14.85 -7.48 8.37
N LEU A 602 -16.07 -7.46 8.93
CA LEU A 602 -16.35 -7.40 10.38
C LEU A 602 -16.40 -8.80 11.01
N LYS A 603 -15.36 -9.20 11.75
CA LYS A 603 -15.16 -10.58 12.24
C LYS A 603 -16.13 -10.97 13.37
N ASN A 604 -16.29 -10.12 14.38
CA ASN A 604 -17.21 -10.34 15.50
C ASN A 604 -18.68 -10.24 15.06
N SER A 605 -19.01 -9.27 14.21
CA SER A 605 -20.36 -9.17 13.64
C SER A 605 -20.71 -10.43 12.84
N THR A 606 -19.79 -10.91 11.99
CA THR A 606 -19.97 -12.15 11.22
C THR A 606 -20.17 -13.37 12.12
N LYS A 607 -19.39 -13.50 13.19
CA LYS A 607 -19.58 -14.55 14.21
C LYS A 607 -20.98 -14.51 14.81
N ARG A 608 -21.43 -13.36 15.31
CA ARG A 608 -22.76 -13.21 15.92
C ARG A 608 -23.88 -13.51 14.93
N CYS A 609 -23.85 -12.93 13.73
CA CYS A 609 -24.88 -13.15 12.71
C CYS A 609 -24.93 -14.64 12.27
N THR A 610 -23.79 -15.32 12.24
CA THR A 610 -23.73 -16.77 11.95
C THR A 610 -24.35 -17.60 13.07
N GLU A 611 -24.05 -17.28 14.34
CA GLU A 611 -24.67 -17.94 15.51
C GLU A 611 -26.19 -17.73 15.54
N GLU A 612 -26.68 -16.54 15.20
CA GLU A 612 -28.11 -16.24 15.10
C GLU A 612 -28.79 -17.03 13.98
N LEU A 613 -28.17 -17.11 12.79
CA LEU A 613 -28.72 -17.87 11.65
C LEU A 613 -28.70 -19.38 11.90
N LEU A 614 -27.71 -19.91 12.61
CA LEU A 614 -27.64 -21.33 12.99
C LEU A 614 -28.82 -21.79 13.86
N ASN A 615 -29.55 -20.87 14.50
CA ASN A 615 -30.75 -21.19 15.26
C ASN A 615 -31.99 -21.44 14.37
N SER A 616 -31.97 -21.00 13.11
CA SER A 616 -33.15 -20.97 12.24
C SER A 616 -32.96 -21.61 10.86
N LYS A 617 -31.71 -21.73 10.38
CA LYS A 617 -31.36 -22.27 9.07
C LYS A 617 -30.39 -23.43 9.17
N SER A 618 -30.38 -24.29 8.16
CA SER A 618 -29.42 -25.39 8.09
C SER A 618 -28.02 -24.88 7.72
N GLU A 619 -26.98 -25.62 8.13
CA GLU A 619 -25.58 -25.25 7.86
C GLU A 619 -25.30 -25.08 6.36
N LEU A 620 -25.87 -25.95 5.52
CA LEU A 620 -25.74 -25.90 4.06
C LEU A 620 -26.48 -24.70 3.45
N GLU A 621 -27.59 -24.29 4.05
CA GLU A 621 -28.38 -23.13 3.60
C GLU A 621 -27.64 -21.83 3.93
N ILE A 622 -27.01 -21.72 5.10
CA ILE A 622 -26.17 -20.56 5.45
C ILE A 622 -25.00 -20.43 4.47
N VAL A 623 -24.33 -21.53 4.14
CA VAL A 623 -23.22 -21.53 3.17
C VAL A 623 -23.70 -21.11 1.78
N ASN A 624 -24.75 -21.74 1.25
CA ASN A 624 -25.17 -21.52 -0.14
C ASN A 624 -25.94 -20.21 -0.36
N GLU A 625 -26.74 -19.76 0.61
CA GLU A 625 -27.58 -18.57 0.45
C GLU A 625 -26.95 -17.29 0.98
N TYR A 626 -25.95 -17.36 1.88
CA TYR A 626 -25.35 -16.17 2.50
C TYR A 626 -23.85 -16.05 2.24
N LEU A 627 -23.06 -17.09 2.56
CA LEU A 627 -21.60 -17.00 2.46
C LEU A 627 -21.11 -16.91 1.00
N ILE A 628 -21.60 -17.80 0.13
CA ILE A 628 -21.21 -17.84 -1.28
C ILE A 628 -21.62 -16.56 -2.03
N PRO A 629 -22.87 -16.07 -1.93
CA PRO A 629 -23.27 -14.82 -2.57
C PRO A 629 -22.48 -13.60 -2.08
N ALA A 630 -22.14 -13.56 -0.78
CA ALA A 630 -21.30 -12.49 -0.24
C ALA A 630 -19.89 -12.51 -0.86
N LEU A 631 -19.27 -13.70 -0.99
CA LEU A 631 -17.97 -13.85 -1.65
C LEU A 631 -18.03 -13.50 -3.14
N ASP A 632 -19.09 -13.90 -3.85
CA ASP A 632 -19.27 -13.56 -5.27
C ASP A 632 -19.32 -12.03 -5.45
N LYS A 633 -20.04 -11.29 -4.58
CA LYS A 633 -20.05 -9.81 -4.58
C LYS A 633 -18.69 -9.19 -4.28
N VAL A 634 -17.94 -9.74 -3.32
CA VAL A 634 -16.57 -9.27 -2.98
C VAL A 634 -15.66 -9.50 -4.20
N GLY A 635 -15.73 -10.67 -4.84
CA GLY A 635 -14.98 -10.96 -6.07
C GLY A 635 -15.32 -10.01 -7.22
N GLU A 636 -16.60 -9.72 -7.46
CA GLU A 636 -17.03 -8.74 -8.47
C GLU A 636 -16.49 -7.33 -8.20
N LYS A 637 -16.49 -6.90 -6.93
CA LYS A 637 -15.93 -5.60 -6.54
C LYS A 637 -14.42 -5.54 -6.76
N TYR A 638 -13.71 -6.66 -6.54
CA TYR A 638 -12.28 -6.75 -6.78
C TYR A 638 -11.94 -6.63 -8.27
N GLU A 639 -12.68 -7.32 -9.15
CA GLU A 639 -12.51 -7.22 -10.61
C GLU A 639 -12.78 -5.81 -11.15
N LYS A 640 -13.73 -5.09 -10.55
CA LYS A 640 -14.03 -3.69 -10.91
C LYS A 640 -13.01 -2.70 -10.34
N GLY A 641 -12.07 -3.15 -9.51
CA GLY A 641 -11.15 -2.28 -8.77
C GLY A 641 -11.82 -1.41 -7.71
N GLU A 642 -13.01 -1.78 -7.25
CA GLU A 642 -13.73 -1.09 -6.15
C GLU A 642 -13.20 -1.49 -4.77
N ILE A 643 -12.69 -2.72 -4.64
CA ILE A 643 -11.96 -3.20 -3.47
C ILE A 643 -10.63 -3.81 -3.93
N PHE A 644 -9.63 -3.86 -3.05
CA PHE A 644 -8.30 -4.36 -3.39
C PHE A 644 -8.01 -5.68 -2.66
N LEU A 645 -6.84 -6.28 -2.97
CA LEU A 645 -6.43 -7.56 -2.39
C LEU A 645 -6.55 -7.59 -0.85
N PRO A 646 -6.24 -6.50 -0.11
CA PRO A 646 -6.50 -6.46 1.32
C PRO A 646 -7.92 -6.69 1.77
N GLN A 647 -8.86 -6.00 1.16
CA GLN A 647 -10.27 -6.16 1.45
C GLN A 647 -10.75 -7.56 1.06
N LEU A 648 -10.28 -8.10 -0.06
CA LEU A 648 -10.61 -9.45 -0.50
C LEU A 648 -10.13 -10.52 0.50
N ILE A 649 -8.88 -10.45 0.95
CA ILE A 649 -8.30 -11.38 1.93
C ILE A 649 -9.02 -11.24 3.27
N GLN A 650 -9.30 -10.02 3.74
CA GLN A 650 -10.01 -9.84 5.00
C GLN A 650 -11.46 -10.38 4.93
N SER A 651 -12.19 -10.13 3.84
CA SER A 651 -13.53 -10.70 3.65
C SER A 651 -13.49 -12.22 3.64
N ALA A 652 -12.46 -12.80 3.00
CA ALA A 652 -12.14 -14.22 3.05
C ALA A 652 -11.90 -14.74 4.47
N GLU A 653 -11.05 -14.09 5.26
CA GLU A 653 -10.81 -14.45 6.66
C GLU A 653 -12.07 -14.31 7.52
N THR A 654 -12.87 -13.29 7.26
CA THR A 654 -14.15 -13.05 7.93
C THR A 654 -15.13 -14.20 7.66
N VAL A 655 -15.19 -14.68 6.42
CA VAL A 655 -15.97 -15.87 6.04
C VAL A 655 -15.45 -17.14 6.70
N LYS A 656 -14.13 -17.28 6.86
CA LYS A 656 -13.54 -18.41 7.59
C LYS A 656 -14.03 -18.51 9.04
N VAL A 657 -14.22 -17.37 9.73
CA VAL A 657 -14.82 -17.33 11.07
C VAL A 657 -16.23 -17.96 11.06
N ALA A 658 -17.05 -17.64 10.06
CA ALA A 658 -18.37 -18.24 9.91
C ALA A 658 -18.29 -19.75 9.58
N PHE A 659 -17.39 -20.16 8.68
CA PHE A 659 -17.19 -21.58 8.35
C PHE A 659 -16.71 -22.40 9.55
N ASP A 660 -15.79 -21.88 10.36
CA ASP A 660 -15.29 -22.58 11.54
C ASP A 660 -16.40 -22.79 12.58
N LEU A 661 -17.30 -21.81 12.75
CA LEU A 661 -18.50 -21.97 13.58
C LEU A 661 -19.44 -23.04 13.05
N ILE A 662 -19.73 -23.02 11.75
CA ILE A 662 -20.58 -24.00 11.08
C ILE A 662 -19.96 -25.40 11.20
N LYS A 663 -18.66 -25.54 10.99
CA LYS A 663 -17.92 -26.81 11.11
C LYS A 663 -17.95 -27.34 12.54
N ASN A 664 -17.71 -26.48 13.54
CA ASN A 664 -17.81 -26.85 14.94
C ASN A 664 -19.24 -27.31 15.31
N ASN A 665 -20.27 -26.65 14.77
CA ASN A 665 -21.65 -27.07 14.97
C ASN A 665 -21.94 -28.45 14.33
N LEU A 666 -21.41 -28.72 13.13
CA LEU A 666 -21.55 -30.03 12.45
C LEU A 666 -20.84 -31.17 13.20
N VAL A 667 -19.64 -30.92 13.70
CA VAL A 667 -18.86 -31.87 14.51
C VAL A 667 -19.58 -32.18 15.81
N ASN A 668 -20.12 -31.16 16.49
CA ASN A 668 -20.93 -31.34 17.71
C ASN A 668 -22.25 -32.09 17.44
N ASN A 669 -22.77 -32.01 16.22
CA ASN A 669 -24.00 -32.69 15.78
C ASN A 669 -23.77 -34.04 15.07
N ASN A 670 -22.55 -34.61 15.12
CA ASN A 670 -22.19 -35.89 14.46
C ASN A 670 -22.58 -35.96 12.96
N LYS A 671 -22.55 -34.83 12.24
CA LYS A 671 -22.74 -34.79 10.78
C LYS A 671 -21.38 -34.72 10.09
N ASN A 672 -21.22 -35.45 8.97
CA ASN A 672 -20.00 -35.40 8.16
C ASN A 672 -19.70 -33.96 7.71
N THR A 673 -18.41 -33.62 7.67
CA THR A 673 -17.89 -32.34 7.15
C THR A 673 -18.37 -32.11 5.72
N VAL A 674 -18.93 -30.93 5.45
CA VAL A 674 -19.32 -30.51 4.11
C VAL A 674 -18.06 -30.08 3.35
N SER A 675 -17.56 -30.95 2.46
CA SER A 675 -16.58 -30.56 1.43
C SER A 675 -17.24 -30.73 0.06
N LYS A 676 -17.12 -29.72 -0.82
CA LYS A 676 -17.60 -29.79 -2.20
C LYS A 676 -16.71 -30.64 -3.11
N GLY A 677 -15.55 -31.06 -2.62
CA GLY A 677 -14.58 -31.87 -3.35
C GLY A 677 -13.14 -31.51 -3.01
N LYS A 678 -12.21 -32.43 -3.33
CA LYS A 678 -10.77 -32.23 -3.11
C LYS A 678 -10.06 -31.73 -4.36
N ILE A 679 -9.25 -30.69 -4.20
CA ILE A 679 -8.48 -30.04 -5.28
C ILE A 679 -7.01 -30.01 -4.88
N ILE A 680 -6.10 -30.37 -5.80
CA ILE A 680 -4.66 -30.12 -5.60
C ILE A 680 -4.31 -28.73 -6.11
N LEU A 681 -3.50 -28.00 -5.36
CA LEU A 681 -2.83 -26.78 -5.83
C LEU A 681 -1.32 -26.91 -5.63
N ALA A 682 -0.54 -26.59 -6.66
CA ALA A 682 0.92 -26.64 -6.64
C ALA A 682 1.53 -25.56 -7.53
N THR A 683 2.68 -25.00 -7.15
CA THR A 683 3.54 -24.36 -8.14
C THR A 683 4.40 -25.44 -8.78
N VAL A 684 4.68 -25.27 -10.06
CA VAL A 684 5.42 -26.27 -10.83
C VAL A 684 6.90 -26.28 -10.44
N LYS A 685 7.59 -27.39 -10.72
CA LYS A 685 9.02 -27.53 -10.45
C LYS A 685 9.84 -26.35 -11.01
N GLY A 686 10.72 -25.80 -10.20
CA GLY A 686 11.56 -24.63 -10.48
C GLY A 686 10.87 -23.30 -10.17
N ASP A 687 9.59 -23.29 -9.80
CA ASP A 687 8.87 -22.07 -9.45
C ASP A 687 8.64 -21.95 -7.94
N ILE A 688 9.32 -20.99 -7.32
CA ILE A 688 9.20 -20.72 -5.89
C ILE A 688 8.14 -19.66 -5.55
N HIS A 689 7.42 -19.14 -6.55
CA HIS A 689 6.44 -18.08 -6.35
C HIS A 689 5.05 -18.67 -6.14
N ASP A 690 4.57 -18.62 -4.91
CA ASP A 690 3.30 -19.24 -4.51
C ASP A 690 2.18 -18.25 -4.18
N ILE A 691 2.39 -16.95 -4.39
CA ILE A 691 1.41 -15.91 -4.04
C ILE A 691 0.07 -16.16 -4.76
N GLY A 692 0.10 -16.30 -6.09
CA GLY A 692 -1.12 -16.57 -6.88
C GLY A 692 -1.81 -17.87 -6.47
N LYS A 693 -1.02 -18.95 -6.26
CA LYS A 693 -1.53 -20.24 -5.76
C LYS A 693 -2.19 -20.10 -4.39
N ASN A 694 -1.58 -19.35 -3.47
CA ASN A 694 -2.10 -19.15 -2.11
C ASN A 694 -3.39 -18.31 -2.13
N ILE A 695 -3.50 -17.34 -3.03
CA ILE A 695 -4.75 -16.60 -3.25
C ILE A 695 -5.85 -17.54 -3.74
N VAL A 696 -5.57 -18.32 -4.79
CA VAL A 696 -6.51 -19.32 -5.32
C VAL A 696 -6.90 -20.35 -4.26
N LYS A 697 -5.95 -20.79 -3.44
CA LYS A 697 -6.19 -21.67 -2.29
C LYS A 697 -7.18 -21.05 -1.31
N VAL A 698 -6.86 -19.87 -0.78
CA VAL A 698 -7.69 -19.18 0.21
C VAL A 698 -9.09 -18.99 -0.34
N ILE A 699 -9.21 -18.56 -1.59
CA ILE A 699 -10.50 -18.35 -2.25
C ILE A 699 -11.25 -19.69 -2.39
N LEU A 700 -10.66 -20.74 -2.97
CA LEU A 700 -11.35 -22.03 -3.12
C LEU A 700 -11.74 -22.68 -1.78
N GLU A 701 -10.89 -22.56 -0.75
CA GLU A 701 -11.23 -22.98 0.62
C GLU A 701 -12.49 -22.25 1.12
N ASN A 702 -12.59 -20.94 0.86
CA ASN A 702 -13.77 -20.15 1.24
C ASN A 702 -15.04 -20.52 0.43
N TYR A 703 -14.90 -21.09 -0.76
CA TYR A 703 -16.04 -21.64 -1.51
C TYR A 703 -16.42 -23.07 -1.07
N GLY A 704 -15.73 -23.64 -0.08
CA GLY A 704 -16.05 -24.93 0.55
C GLY A 704 -15.35 -26.13 -0.08
N TYR A 705 -14.26 -25.92 -0.82
CA TYR A 705 -13.41 -27.00 -1.37
C TYR A 705 -12.30 -27.38 -0.38
N ASP A 706 -11.93 -28.66 -0.36
CA ASP A 706 -10.80 -29.15 0.44
C ASP A 706 -9.51 -29.09 -0.41
N ILE A 707 -8.57 -28.23 -0.01
CA ILE A 707 -7.37 -27.97 -0.80
C ILE A 707 -6.18 -28.78 -0.28
N LEU A 708 -5.69 -29.69 -1.12
CA LEU A 708 -4.42 -30.36 -0.93
C LEU A 708 -3.31 -29.52 -1.55
N ASP A 709 -2.80 -28.60 -0.74
CA ASP A 709 -1.71 -27.72 -1.12
C ASP A 709 -0.36 -28.46 -1.07
N LEU A 710 0.25 -28.70 -2.23
CA LEU A 710 1.54 -29.39 -2.31
C LEU A 710 2.73 -28.45 -2.08
N GLY A 711 2.46 -27.15 -1.96
CA GLY A 711 3.44 -26.09 -1.74
C GLY A 711 4.00 -25.54 -3.04
N LYS A 712 5.27 -25.13 -2.97
CA LYS A 712 6.03 -24.57 -4.08
C LYS A 712 7.21 -25.44 -4.48
N ASP A 713 7.69 -25.22 -5.71
CA ASP A 713 8.78 -25.98 -6.32
C ASP A 713 8.50 -27.50 -6.24
N VAL A 714 7.31 -27.90 -6.71
CA VAL A 714 6.80 -29.25 -6.49
C VAL A 714 7.30 -30.18 -7.60
N GLU A 715 7.97 -31.26 -7.18
CA GLU A 715 8.40 -32.34 -8.07
C GLU A 715 7.22 -32.98 -8.82
N ILE A 716 7.43 -33.30 -10.10
CA ILE A 716 6.40 -33.79 -11.02
C ILE A 716 5.77 -35.08 -10.48
N GLU A 717 6.61 -36.00 -10.00
CA GLU A 717 6.19 -37.28 -9.45
C GLU A 717 5.27 -37.10 -8.23
N LYS A 718 5.57 -36.11 -7.38
CA LYS A 718 4.76 -35.81 -6.18
C LYS A 718 3.36 -35.34 -6.57
N VAL A 719 3.23 -34.52 -7.62
CA VAL A 719 1.92 -34.09 -8.12
C VAL A 719 1.11 -35.28 -8.63
N VAL A 720 1.74 -36.16 -9.41
CA VAL A 720 1.10 -37.35 -9.98
C VAL A 720 0.68 -38.34 -8.89
N ASP A 721 1.58 -38.67 -7.98
CA ASP A 721 1.35 -39.62 -6.88
C ASP A 721 0.19 -39.16 -6.01
N GLU A 722 0.19 -37.89 -5.61
CA GLU A 722 -0.81 -37.37 -4.70
C GLU A 722 -2.17 -37.19 -5.39
N ALA A 723 -2.19 -36.86 -6.69
CA ALA A 723 -3.41 -36.77 -7.50
C ALA A 723 -4.11 -38.13 -7.64
N ILE A 724 -3.35 -39.21 -7.84
CA ILE A 724 -3.88 -40.57 -7.96
C ILE A 724 -4.29 -41.11 -6.59
N LYS A 725 -3.41 -40.98 -5.59
CA LYS A 725 -3.61 -41.52 -4.24
C LYS A 725 -4.85 -40.95 -3.54
N ASN A 726 -5.19 -39.68 -3.79
CA ASN A 726 -6.32 -39.00 -3.16
C ASN A 726 -7.57 -38.92 -4.04
N ASP A 727 -7.60 -39.59 -5.20
CA ASP A 727 -8.71 -39.55 -6.17
C ASP A 727 -9.16 -38.11 -6.51
N ILE A 728 -8.18 -37.28 -6.86
CA ILE A 728 -8.39 -35.84 -7.09
C ILE A 728 -9.11 -35.63 -8.43
N LYS A 729 -10.13 -34.75 -8.43
CA LYS A 729 -10.89 -34.43 -9.66
C LYS A 729 -10.40 -33.18 -10.38
N LEU A 730 -9.70 -32.29 -9.69
CA LEU A 730 -9.14 -31.06 -10.24
C LEU A 730 -7.72 -30.82 -9.70
N VAL A 731 -6.76 -30.64 -10.60
CA VAL A 731 -5.38 -30.25 -10.28
C VAL A 731 -5.14 -28.85 -10.84
N GLY A 732 -4.80 -27.90 -9.96
CA GLY A 732 -4.38 -26.55 -10.33
C GLY A 732 -2.87 -26.40 -10.27
N LEU A 733 -2.26 -25.96 -11.39
CA LEU A 733 -0.83 -25.70 -11.49
C LEU A 733 -0.58 -24.20 -11.70
N SER A 734 0.40 -23.64 -10.99
CA SER A 734 0.78 -22.23 -11.08
C SER A 734 2.23 -22.05 -11.50
N ALA A 735 2.50 -21.03 -12.34
CA ALA A 735 3.84 -20.58 -12.71
C ALA A 735 3.90 -19.04 -12.83
N LEU A 736 4.81 -18.38 -12.13
CA LEU A 736 5.04 -16.93 -12.23
C LEU A 736 6.18 -16.58 -13.19
N MET A 737 7.19 -17.44 -13.35
CA MET A 737 8.34 -17.14 -14.20
C MET A 737 8.16 -17.75 -15.59
N THR A 738 8.51 -17.03 -16.66
CA THR A 738 8.51 -17.58 -18.04
C THR A 738 9.34 -18.85 -18.15
N THR A 739 10.30 -19.00 -17.25
CA THR A 739 11.30 -20.05 -17.19
C THR A 739 10.78 -21.37 -16.63
N THR A 740 9.66 -21.35 -15.91
CA THR A 740 9.09 -22.52 -15.20
C THR A 740 7.88 -23.12 -15.93
N ILE A 741 7.43 -22.45 -17.00
CA ILE A 741 6.28 -22.89 -17.80
C ILE A 741 6.54 -24.25 -18.49
N GLN A 742 7.79 -24.58 -18.86
CA GLN A 742 8.10 -25.90 -19.43
C GLN A 742 7.82 -27.04 -18.42
N SER A 743 8.14 -26.83 -17.14
CA SER A 743 7.84 -27.78 -16.07
C SER A 743 6.33 -28.01 -15.91
N MET A 744 5.52 -27.00 -16.21
CA MET A 744 4.06 -27.13 -16.24
C MET A 744 3.60 -28.10 -17.33
N GLU A 745 4.13 -27.93 -18.55
CA GLU A 745 3.84 -28.85 -19.67
C GLU A 745 4.26 -30.29 -19.32
N ASP A 746 5.44 -30.45 -18.73
CA ASP A 746 5.97 -31.76 -18.35
C ASP A 746 5.12 -32.43 -17.27
N THR A 747 4.59 -31.65 -16.32
CA THR A 747 3.68 -32.12 -15.28
C THR A 747 2.34 -32.58 -15.87
N ILE A 748 1.77 -31.82 -16.80
CA ILE A 748 0.54 -32.20 -17.52
C ILE A 748 0.76 -33.51 -18.27
N LYS A 749 1.87 -33.65 -19.01
CA LYS A 749 2.21 -34.89 -19.71
C LYS A 749 2.33 -36.08 -18.76
N ALA A 750 2.98 -35.89 -17.61
CA ALA A 750 3.13 -36.94 -16.61
C ALA A 750 1.78 -37.39 -16.02
N LEU A 751 0.89 -36.46 -15.67
CA LEU A 751 -0.47 -36.76 -15.21
C LEU A 751 -1.25 -37.57 -16.25
N ARG A 752 -1.18 -37.18 -17.53
CA ARG A 752 -1.85 -37.92 -18.61
C ARG A 752 -1.26 -39.30 -18.84
N ASN A 753 0.07 -39.45 -18.82
CA ASN A 753 0.75 -40.74 -18.95
C ASN A 753 0.41 -41.70 -17.80
N ALA A 754 0.13 -41.16 -16.61
CA ALA A 754 -0.31 -41.93 -15.45
C ALA A 754 -1.83 -42.23 -15.45
N ASN A 755 -2.54 -41.96 -16.55
CA ASN A 755 -3.99 -42.14 -16.71
C ASN A 755 -4.84 -41.36 -15.68
N PHE A 756 -4.38 -40.17 -15.26
CA PHE A 756 -5.18 -39.28 -14.41
C PHE A 756 -6.46 -38.85 -15.13
N LYS A 757 -7.62 -39.16 -14.52
CA LYS A 757 -8.96 -38.92 -15.09
C LYS A 757 -9.55 -37.56 -14.75
N GLY A 758 -8.96 -36.85 -13.78
CA GLY A 758 -9.40 -35.51 -13.40
C GLY A 758 -9.03 -34.44 -14.43
N LYS A 759 -9.50 -33.24 -14.14
CA LYS A 759 -9.27 -32.03 -14.93
C LYS A 759 -8.03 -31.28 -14.45
N ILE A 760 -7.36 -30.61 -15.38
CA ILE A 760 -6.15 -29.84 -15.09
C ILE A 760 -6.39 -28.37 -15.46
N MET A 761 -6.27 -27.51 -14.46
CA MET A 761 -6.35 -26.06 -14.59
C MET A 761 -4.96 -25.46 -14.44
N VAL A 762 -4.62 -24.48 -15.27
CA VAL A 762 -3.33 -23.77 -15.22
C VAL A 762 -3.51 -22.26 -15.08
N GLY A 763 -2.58 -21.58 -14.41
CA GLY A 763 -2.59 -20.12 -14.27
C GLY A 763 -1.23 -19.54 -13.86
N GLY A 764 -1.15 -18.22 -13.79
CA GLY A 764 0.06 -17.48 -13.39
C GLY A 764 0.40 -16.31 -14.32
N ALA A 765 1.16 -15.32 -13.84
CA ALA A 765 1.32 -14.01 -14.48
C ALA A 765 1.91 -14.05 -15.90
N VAL A 766 2.67 -15.09 -16.21
CA VAL A 766 3.34 -15.29 -17.51
C VAL A 766 2.57 -16.22 -18.45
N LEU A 767 1.45 -16.81 -18.00
CA LEU A 767 0.64 -17.70 -18.82
C LEU A 767 -0.43 -16.93 -19.61
N THR A 768 -0.63 -17.35 -20.85
CA THR A 768 -1.72 -16.90 -21.72
C THR A 768 -2.66 -18.06 -22.05
N GLU A 769 -3.89 -17.74 -22.44
CA GLU A 769 -4.90 -18.72 -22.85
C GLU A 769 -4.40 -19.60 -24.01
N GLU A 770 -3.81 -18.97 -25.04
CA GLU A 770 -3.20 -19.68 -26.18
C GLU A 770 -2.12 -20.67 -25.75
N TYR A 771 -1.33 -20.32 -24.73
CA TYR A 771 -0.29 -21.21 -24.22
C TYR A 771 -0.88 -22.38 -23.44
N ALA A 772 -1.91 -22.14 -22.62
CA ALA A 772 -2.61 -23.18 -21.87
C ALA A 772 -3.21 -24.25 -22.81
N GLU A 773 -3.80 -23.83 -23.94
CA GLU A 773 -4.28 -24.74 -24.98
C GLU A 773 -3.14 -25.56 -25.60
N LYS A 774 -2.01 -24.91 -25.92
CA LYS A 774 -0.83 -25.56 -26.51
C LYS A 774 -0.29 -26.69 -25.64
N ILE A 775 -0.26 -26.51 -24.31
CA ILE A 775 0.20 -27.53 -23.36
C ILE A 775 -0.89 -28.54 -22.98
N LYS A 776 -2.09 -28.44 -23.59
CA LYS A 776 -3.24 -29.33 -23.37
C LYS A 776 -3.75 -29.35 -21.93
N ALA A 777 -3.75 -28.19 -21.27
CA ALA A 777 -4.53 -27.99 -20.05
C ALA A 777 -6.04 -28.11 -20.39
N ASP A 778 -6.87 -28.53 -19.44
CA ASP A 778 -8.33 -28.53 -19.64
C ASP A 778 -8.90 -27.12 -19.49
N TYR A 779 -8.30 -26.30 -18.62
CA TYR A 779 -8.76 -24.94 -18.34
C TYR A 779 -7.59 -23.98 -18.11
N TYR A 780 -7.78 -22.73 -18.53
CA TYR A 780 -6.94 -21.59 -18.19
C TYR A 780 -7.65 -20.71 -17.16
N SER A 781 -6.96 -20.39 -16.08
CA SER A 781 -7.45 -19.49 -15.03
C SER A 781 -6.58 -18.25 -14.96
N LYS A 782 -7.10 -17.13 -15.47
CA LYS A 782 -6.40 -15.84 -15.45
C LYS A 782 -6.32 -15.24 -14.04
N ASP A 783 -7.31 -15.55 -13.20
CA ASP A 783 -7.46 -15.05 -11.84
C ASP A 783 -8.11 -16.12 -10.93
N ALA A 784 -8.33 -15.80 -9.67
CA ALA A 784 -8.89 -16.73 -8.71
C ALA A 784 -10.42 -16.91 -8.80
N LYS A 785 -11.16 -16.01 -9.45
CA LYS A 785 -12.60 -16.16 -9.66
C LYS A 785 -12.86 -17.21 -10.75
N ILE A 786 -12.12 -17.15 -11.86
CA ILE A 786 -12.19 -18.19 -12.90
C ILE A 786 -11.84 -19.56 -12.30
N ALA A 787 -10.90 -19.63 -11.37
CA ALA A 787 -10.58 -20.89 -10.69
C ALA A 787 -11.77 -21.46 -9.92
N VAL A 788 -12.57 -20.60 -9.29
CA VAL A 788 -13.83 -20.98 -8.63
C VAL A 788 -14.88 -21.41 -9.64
N GLU A 789 -15.03 -20.71 -10.76
CA GLU A 789 -15.97 -21.07 -11.83
C GLU A 789 -15.63 -22.45 -12.43
N ILE A 790 -14.36 -22.71 -12.70
CA ILE A 790 -13.84 -24.01 -13.13
C ILE A 790 -14.14 -25.08 -12.08
N ALA A 791 -13.87 -24.80 -10.80
CA ALA A 791 -14.19 -25.75 -9.73
C ALA A 791 -15.71 -26.00 -9.63
N LYS A 792 -16.56 -24.98 -9.80
CA LYS A 792 -18.02 -25.17 -9.86
C LYS A 792 -18.40 -26.07 -11.04
N GLU A 793 -17.82 -25.88 -12.22
CA GLU A 793 -18.09 -26.69 -13.41
C GLU A 793 -17.66 -28.17 -13.23
N VAL A 794 -16.48 -28.40 -12.64
CA VAL A 794 -15.91 -29.75 -12.47
C VAL A 794 -16.65 -30.56 -11.40
N PHE A 795 -17.14 -29.91 -10.34
CA PHE A 795 -17.76 -30.59 -9.20
C PHE A 795 -19.30 -30.58 -9.18
N ASN A 796 -19.97 -29.73 -9.97
CA ASN A 796 -21.44 -29.69 -10.06
C ASN A 796 -22.04 -30.53 -11.22
N ASN A 797 -21.24 -31.43 -11.83
CA ASN A 797 -21.71 -32.45 -12.77
C ASN A 797 -21.86 -33.82 -12.11
#